data_AF-A0A959FC62-F1
#
_entry.id   AF-A0A959FC62-F1
#
_cell.length_a   1.000
_cell.length_b   1.000
_cell.length_c   1.000
_cell.angle_alpha   90.00
_cell.angle_beta   90.00
_cell.angle_gamma   90.00
#
_symmetry.space_group_name_H-M   'P 1'
#
loop_
_entity.id
_entity.type
_entity.pdbx_description
1 polymer ?
#
loop_
_entity_poly.entity_id
_entity_poly.type
_entity_poly.pdbx_seq_one_letter_code
_entity_poly.pdbx_strand_id
1 'polypeptide(L)'
;NNAKEDYNEIKSEGTWDASSRNASYRNRKEGQPFFHVQNFGITHEGQLHFTAEEMRTQKTETDPASMKPFPYHPDSEIFRYTYARYHDLHKKLDQQLAEFIQQLEDDGLMEDTFIFYYGDHGGVLPGSKGYLNESGLHVPLVVYVPEKWRHLVPAEPGSRIDGFVQFSDFGPTVLQLAGAEVPQAMDGKPFLGAGISLEELNARQTTFSYADRFDEKYDLVRAVRQGRYKYIRYYEPFHSDGLYNFYRYRQLAYQDWKQRYLAGTLNNVQSHFFEPHPVEALYDVEADPYETQNLATEAAMQPVLLQLRNLLHDQVISMPDLSFFPEPYFLENGLNNPVQFGKDQHLRITHLIETADLSLLPFAKAKKEIRKALRSDDPWERYWGLIVCSSFGEEAKSFFKTARKMAEQDPENLVRVRATEFLALTGQLDPTAILTDAFEKAASPTEANLILNTFAFLKESRNILIHLPMRSIKPQLLIMNDGLVGRRLQYLIEGQRPRLLILTDIGGDPDDTQSMIRLLAHSSEFDLEGLIASASGTPGELKEAVTRTDLIRELANAYGKVEGQLSRHNPYFPEAHTLLNLIKSGNPQRGWEHIGEGNDTEGSEWIIKAADRQDNRPLNIAIWGGQTDLAQALWKVKNTRSDVQYRAFVAKLRIYDIADQDGIFDQIQANFPGLWYILNKASTGQDKRNAVFRGMYLGGQEQLTSLDWLKANVIDGHGPLGALYPQKTWTAPNPYGAMKEGDTPSWLYFLDNGSQITEHPEYGGWGGRFQVEESGLYRDAQDQIDTVTSARATVWRWRPDFQNELAARMDWCVKGFNEANHPPELVLPIGGKRKFSLLQVKPGASLQLNAPECTDPDGDELHYHWFFYSEAGDYEGTLPDISATGKEFFTNIPKDAAGRKIHLILQITDQGTPPLSVYYRYVIEVNN
;
A
#
# COMPACT_ATOMS: atom_id res chain seq x y z
N ASN A 1 -11.06 -28.37 -22.61
CA ASN A 1 -10.88 -27.63 -21.35
C ASN A 1 -11.92 -26.53 -21.20
N ASN A 2 -12.69 -26.49 -20.12
CA ASN A 2 -13.66 -25.41 -19.89
C ASN A 2 -12.97 -24.17 -19.29
N ALA A 3 -12.45 -23.31 -20.17
CA ALA A 3 -11.92 -21.96 -19.95
C ALA A 3 -10.63 -21.74 -19.13
N LYS A 4 -10.33 -22.50 -18.07
CA LYS A 4 -9.20 -22.17 -17.16
C LYS A 4 -7.87 -22.68 -17.70
N GLU A 5 -6.92 -21.78 -17.96
CA GLU A 5 -5.59 -22.10 -18.53
C GLU A 5 -4.45 -21.38 -17.79
N ASP A 6 -4.59 -21.18 -16.48
CA ASP A 6 -3.58 -20.54 -15.62
C ASP A 6 -2.36 -21.47 -15.42
N TYR A 7 -1.77 -21.94 -16.51
CA TYR A 7 -0.58 -22.76 -16.53
C TYR A 7 0.65 -21.86 -16.51
N ASN A 8 1.65 -22.23 -15.72
CA ASN A 8 2.93 -21.54 -15.67
C ASN A 8 3.89 -22.03 -16.78
N GLU A 9 3.38 -22.17 -18.02
CA GLU A 9 4.17 -22.63 -19.18
C GLU A 9 3.78 -21.92 -20.49
N ILE A 10 4.71 -21.87 -21.44
CA ILE A 10 4.45 -21.40 -22.80
C ILE A 10 3.78 -22.53 -23.57
N LYS A 11 2.47 -22.41 -23.78
CA LYS A 11 1.68 -23.43 -24.49
C LYS A 11 2.14 -23.60 -25.95
N SER A 12 2.27 -24.85 -26.37
CA SER A 12 2.37 -25.17 -27.80
C SER A 12 0.99 -25.15 -28.47
N GLU A 13 0.97 -24.87 -29.78
CA GLU A 13 -0.23 -25.04 -30.60
C GLU A 13 -0.75 -26.48 -30.49
N GLY A 14 -2.07 -26.66 -30.38
CA GLY A 14 -2.69 -27.98 -30.30
C GLY A 14 -2.73 -28.62 -28.89
N THR A 15 -2.37 -27.89 -27.82
CA THR A 15 -2.47 -28.41 -26.43
C THR A 15 -3.91 -28.83 -26.07
N TRP A 16 -4.92 -28.09 -26.55
CA TRP A 16 -6.35 -28.42 -26.37
C TRP A 16 -7.07 -28.36 -27.72
N ASP A 17 -7.92 -29.36 -28.00
CA ASP A 17 -8.85 -29.32 -29.16
C ASP A 17 -9.83 -28.14 -29.05
N ALA A 18 -10.25 -27.82 -27.82
CA ALA A 18 -11.07 -26.65 -27.50
C ALA A 18 -10.82 -26.17 -26.06
N SER A 19 -10.64 -24.86 -25.91
CA SER A 19 -10.49 -24.22 -24.61
C SER A 19 -11.24 -22.89 -24.53
N SER A 20 -12.42 -22.92 -23.93
CA SER A 20 -13.29 -21.74 -23.72
C SER A 20 -14.41 -22.07 -22.74
N ARG A 21 -15.21 -21.06 -22.35
CA ARG A 21 -16.41 -21.28 -21.53
C ARG A 21 -17.47 -22.16 -22.22
N ASN A 22 -17.41 -22.26 -23.54
CA ASN A 22 -18.31 -23.07 -24.37
C ASN A 22 -17.69 -24.43 -24.73
N ALA A 23 -16.45 -24.70 -24.34
CA ALA A 23 -15.82 -25.98 -24.61
C ALA A 23 -16.47 -27.08 -23.77
N SER A 24 -16.95 -28.11 -24.46
CA SER A 24 -17.62 -29.28 -23.88
C SER A 24 -17.18 -30.54 -24.61
N TYR A 25 -17.17 -31.67 -23.90
CA TYR A 25 -16.98 -33.00 -24.49
C TYR A 25 -18.03 -33.30 -25.59
N ARG A 26 -19.19 -32.63 -25.59
CA ARG A 26 -20.23 -32.75 -26.64
C ARG A 26 -19.81 -32.17 -27.99
N ASN A 27 -18.77 -31.33 -28.02
CA ASN A 27 -18.25 -30.75 -29.27
C ASN A 27 -17.33 -31.71 -30.04
N ARG A 28 -17.06 -32.90 -29.49
CA ARG A 28 -16.20 -33.92 -30.12
C ARG A 28 -16.87 -34.53 -31.36
N LYS A 29 -16.06 -35.11 -32.25
CA LYS A 29 -16.56 -35.87 -33.40
C LYS A 29 -17.23 -37.17 -32.92
N GLU A 30 -18.18 -37.67 -33.69
CA GLU A 30 -18.81 -38.97 -33.41
C GLU A 30 -17.75 -40.08 -33.28
N GLY A 31 -17.84 -40.89 -32.22
CA GLY A 31 -16.88 -41.95 -31.92
C GLY A 31 -15.51 -41.50 -31.38
N GLN A 32 -15.25 -40.19 -31.28
CA GLN A 32 -14.00 -39.68 -30.72
C GLN A 32 -13.99 -39.82 -29.19
N PRO A 33 -12.94 -40.40 -28.57
CA PRO A 33 -12.77 -40.34 -27.11
C PRO A 33 -12.48 -38.92 -26.66
N PHE A 34 -12.69 -38.61 -25.38
CA PHE A 34 -12.46 -37.26 -24.86
C PHE A 34 -11.65 -37.27 -23.56
N PHE A 35 -10.86 -36.22 -23.38
CA PHE A 35 -10.34 -35.77 -22.10
C PHE A 35 -10.93 -34.39 -21.82
N HIS A 36 -11.78 -34.29 -20.80
CA HIS A 36 -12.50 -33.05 -20.48
C HIS A 36 -12.19 -32.59 -19.07
N VAL A 37 -11.77 -31.34 -18.94
CA VAL A 37 -11.60 -30.65 -17.67
C VAL A 37 -12.76 -29.67 -17.52
N GLN A 38 -13.62 -29.93 -16.53
CA GLN A 38 -14.72 -29.05 -16.16
C GLN A 38 -14.31 -28.20 -14.95
N ASN A 39 -14.19 -26.89 -15.14
CA ASN A 39 -13.82 -25.97 -14.06
C ASN A 39 -15.05 -25.27 -13.50
N PHE A 40 -15.20 -25.26 -12.17
CA PHE A 40 -16.25 -24.51 -11.47
C PHE A 40 -15.61 -23.38 -10.65
N GLY A 41 -15.97 -22.12 -10.94
CA GLY A 41 -15.38 -20.95 -10.30
C GLY A 41 -16.11 -20.46 -9.03
N ILE A 42 -17.19 -21.11 -8.61
CA ILE A 42 -18.11 -20.60 -7.57
C ILE A 42 -17.51 -20.64 -6.16
N THR A 43 -16.46 -21.43 -5.92
CA THR A 43 -15.74 -21.51 -4.65
C THR A 43 -14.38 -20.80 -4.68
N HIS A 44 -14.10 -20.04 -5.76
CA HIS A 44 -12.87 -19.28 -5.89
C HIS A 44 -12.74 -18.18 -4.82
N GLU A 45 -11.52 -17.85 -4.40
CA GLU A 45 -11.21 -16.86 -3.35
C GLU A 45 -11.89 -15.50 -3.58
N GLY A 46 -11.96 -15.05 -4.84
CA GLY A 46 -12.67 -13.82 -5.21
C GLY A 46 -14.15 -13.79 -4.84
N GLN A 47 -14.80 -14.94 -4.59
CA GLN A 47 -16.18 -15.01 -4.09
C GLN A 47 -16.31 -14.66 -2.60
N LEU A 48 -15.18 -14.57 -1.90
CA LEU A 48 -15.06 -14.11 -0.52
C LEU A 48 -14.59 -12.65 -0.41
N HIS A 49 -14.36 -11.96 -1.53
CA HIS A 49 -14.00 -10.52 -1.55
C HIS A 49 -15.25 -9.63 -1.47
N PHE A 50 -16.07 -9.83 -0.43
CA PHE A 50 -17.26 -9.03 -0.18
C PHE A 50 -16.94 -7.78 0.65
N THR A 51 -17.70 -6.72 0.44
CA THR A 51 -17.63 -5.46 1.19
C THR A 51 -18.43 -5.54 2.50
N ALA A 52 -18.21 -4.58 3.41
CA ALA A 52 -18.94 -4.52 4.67
C ALA A 52 -20.43 -4.20 4.45
N GLU A 53 -20.78 -3.51 3.36
CA GLU A 53 -22.17 -3.31 2.94
C GLU A 53 -22.81 -4.62 2.50
N GLU A 54 -22.13 -5.39 1.66
CA GLU A 54 -22.62 -6.70 1.21
C GLU A 54 -22.79 -7.66 2.38
N MET A 55 -21.86 -7.70 3.33
CA MET A 55 -22.02 -8.52 4.55
C MET A 55 -23.26 -8.13 5.36
N ARG A 56 -23.58 -6.83 5.47
CA ARG A 56 -24.76 -6.35 6.22
C ARG A 56 -26.07 -6.61 5.49
N THR A 57 -26.07 -6.56 4.16
CA THR A 57 -27.28 -6.63 3.33
C THR A 57 -27.58 -8.03 2.79
N GLN A 58 -26.55 -8.84 2.57
CA GLN A 58 -26.66 -10.19 2.05
C GLN A 58 -26.54 -11.19 3.20
N LYS A 59 -27.63 -11.90 3.50
CA LYS A 59 -27.59 -12.98 4.48
C LYS A 59 -27.10 -14.28 3.85
N THR A 60 -26.32 -15.05 4.61
CA THR A 60 -25.99 -16.43 4.30
C THR A 60 -27.19 -17.34 4.58
N GLU A 61 -27.31 -18.43 3.83
CA GLU A 61 -28.28 -19.50 4.10
C GLU A 61 -27.84 -20.31 5.32
N THR A 62 -26.53 -20.55 5.46
CA THR A 62 -25.97 -21.12 6.69
C THR A 62 -25.88 -20.05 7.77
N ASP A 63 -26.34 -20.35 8.98
CA ASP A 63 -26.26 -19.43 10.12
C ASP A 63 -24.79 -19.18 10.50
N PRO A 64 -24.28 -17.92 10.42
CA PRO A 64 -22.93 -17.59 10.85
C PRO A 64 -22.63 -18.00 12.29
N ALA A 65 -23.60 -17.95 13.20
CA ALA A 65 -23.40 -18.33 14.60
C ALA A 65 -23.14 -19.84 14.79
N SER A 66 -23.49 -20.66 13.80
CA SER A 66 -23.19 -22.10 13.80
C SER A 66 -21.75 -22.43 13.37
N MET A 67 -21.05 -21.48 12.76
CA MET A 67 -19.69 -21.68 12.28
C MET A 67 -18.66 -21.55 13.40
N LYS A 68 -17.68 -22.44 13.38
CA LYS A 68 -16.50 -22.41 14.24
C LYS A 68 -15.27 -22.12 13.40
N PRO A 69 -14.73 -20.89 13.45
CA PRO A 69 -13.46 -20.58 12.80
C PRO A 69 -12.33 -21.50 13.29
N PHE A 70 -11.31 -21.69 12.45
CA PHE A 70 -10.13 -22.46 12.83
C PHE A 70 -9.42 -21.83 14.04
N PRO A 71 -8.68 -22.59 14.87
CA PRO A 71 -8.06 -22.07 16.09
C PRO A 71 -7.12 -20.88 15.88
N TYR A 72 -6.47 -20.81 14.72
CA TYR A 72 -5.59 -19.71 14.32
C TYR A 72 -6.34 -18.49 13.76
N HIS A 73 -7.66 -18.57 13.56
CA HIS A 73 -8.48 -17.41 13.21
C HIS A 73 -9.15 -16.78 14.44
N PRO A 74 -9.33 -15.45 14.46
CA PRO A 74 -10.15 -14.81 15.47
C PRO A 74 -11.62 -15.21 15.30
N ASP A 75 -12.30 -15.47 16.41
CA ASP A 75 -13.72 -15.78 16.43
C ASP A 75 -14.56 -14.49 16.36
N SER A 76 -14.53 -13.84 15.20
CA SER A 76 -15.25 -12.59 14.91
C SER A 76 -16.48 -12.82 14.04
N GLU A 77 -17.40 -11.85 14.04
CA GLU A 77 -18.57 -11.86 13.15
C GLU A 77 -18.15 -11.99 11.67
N ILE A 78 -17.07 -11.32 11.28
CA ILE A 78 -16.52 -11.35 9.92
C ILE A 78 -16.02 -12.75 9.56
N PHE A 79 -15.30 -13.43 10.47
CA PHE A 79 -14.83 -14.79 10.21
C PHE A 79 -15.99 -15.79 10.16
N ARG A 80 -16.93 -15.71 11.10
CA ARG A 80 -18.14 -16.56 11.09
C ARG A 80 -18.95 -16.41 9.81
N TYR A 81 -19.16 -15.18 9.35
CA TYR A 81 -19.84 -14.91 8.08
C TYR A 81 -19.05 -15.43 6.88
N THR A 82 -17.73 -15.20 6.84
CA THR A 82 -16.85 -15.72 5.78
C THR A 82 -16.97 -17.24 5.64
N TYR A 83 -16.94 -17.96 6.77
CA TYR A 83 -17.10 -19.42 6.80
C TYR A 83 -18.49 -19.85 6.33
N ALA A 84 -19.55 -19.19 6.80
CA ALA A 84 -20.92 -19.47 6.39
C ALA A 84 -21.13 -19.28 4.89
N ARG A 85 -20.62 -18.17 4.34
CA ARG A 85 -20.65 -17.88 2.92
C ARG A 85 -19.89 -18.94 2.13
N TYR A 86 -18.68 -19.31 2.56
CA TYR A 86 -17.90 -20.33 1.87
C TYR A 86 -18.60 -21.69 1.84
N HIS A 87 -19.25 -22.07 2.95
CA HIS A 87 -20.06 -23.28 3.02
C HIS A 87 -21.27 -23.24 2.07
N ASP A 88 -21.97 -22.11 1.96
CA ASP A 88 -23.08 -21.95 1.00
C ASP A 88 -22.59 -22.02 -0.46
N LEU A 89 -21.40 -21.51 -0.75
CA LEU A 89 -20.78 -21.64 -2.08
C LEU A 89 -20.45 -23.11 -2.41
N HIS A 90 -20.03 -23.90 -1.42
CA HIS A 90 -19.82 -25.35 -1.59
C HIS A 90 -21.12 -26.11 -1.87
N LYS A 91 -22.23 -25.76 -1.21
CA LYS A 91 -23.55 -26.34 -1.55
C LYS A 91 -23.95 -26.03 -2.99
N LYS A 92 -23.66 -24.81 -3.46
CA LYS A 92 -23.91 -24.42 -4.86
C LYS A 92 -23.02 -25.18 -5.84
N LEU A 93 -21.75 -25.40 -5.48
CA LEU A 93 -20.83 -26.24 -6.25
C LEU A 93 -21.34 -27.68 -6.37
N ASP A 94 -21.80 -28.27 -5.27
CA ASP A 94 -22.36 -29.63 -5.25
C ASP A 94 -23.54 -29.78 -6.21
N GLN A 95 -24.44 -28.80 -6.22
CA GLN A 95 -25.55 -28.75 -7.19
C GLN A 95 -25.06 -28.64 -8.64
N GLN A 96 -24.06 -27.79 -8.92
CA GLN A 96 -23.48 -27.66 -10.26
C GLN A 96 -22.80 -28.97 -10.73
N LEU A 97 -22.19 -29.70 -9.79
CA LEU A 97 -21.61 -31.01 -10.07
C LEU A 97 -22.72 -32.02 -10.39
N ALA A 98 -23.79 -32.06 -9.60
CA ALA A 98 -24.93 -32.94 -9.84
C ALA A 98 -25.54 -32.74 -11.23
N GLU A 99 -25.71 -31.48 -11.67
CA GLU A 99 -26.18 -31.14 -13.01
C GLU A 99 -25.24 -31.62 -14.12
N PHE A 100 -23.93 -31.49 -13.91
CA PHE A 100 -22.94 -31.98 -14.89
C PHE A 100 -22.89 -33.50 -14.97
N ILE A 101 -23.03 -34.20 -13.84
CA ILE A 101 -23.10 -35.67 -13.80
C ILE A 101 -24.39 -36.17 -14.46
N GLN A 102 -25.54 -35.55 -14.18
CA GLN A 102 -26.81 -35.87 -14.85
C GLN A 102 -26.68 -35.71 -16.37
N GLN A 103 -25.97 -34.68 -16.83
CA GLN A 103 -25.72 -34.48 -18.25
C GLN A 103 -24.93 -35.64 -18.90
N LEU A 104 -23.92 -36.17 -18.22
CA LEU A 104 -23.17 -37.35 -18.69
C LEU A 104 -24.03 -38.61 -18.72
N GLU A 105 -24.94 -38.76 -17.76
CA GLU A 105 -25.91 -39.85 -17.70
C GLU A 105 -26.93 -39.77 -18.83
N ASP A 106 -27.52 -38.59 -19.06
CA ASP A 106 -28.49 -38.34 -20.13
C ASP A 106 -27.87 -38.58 -21.53
N ASP A 107 -26.57 -38.35 -21.66
CA ASP A 107 -25.80 -38.63 -22.87
C ASP A 107 -25.40 -40.11 -23.02
N GLY A 108 -25.68 -40.95 -22.01
CA GLY A 108 -25.32 -42.36 -22.00
C GLY A 108 -23.82 -42.63 -21.89
N LEU A 109 -23.04 -41.71 -21.31
CA LEU A 109 -21.56 -41.78 -21.27
C LEU A 109 -21.00 -42.31 -19.95
N MET A 110 -21.84 -42.56 -18.96
CA MET A 110 -21.40 -42.96 -17.62
C MET A 110 -20.58 -44.25 -17.60
N GLU A 111 -20.94 -45.26 -18.39
CA GLU A 111 -20.22 -46.54 -18.43
C GLU A 111 -18.85 -46.46 -19.12
N ASP A 112 -18.57 -45.37 -19.83
CA ASP A 112 -17.34 -45.19 -20.60
C ASP A 112 -16.40 -44.12 -20.02
N THR A 113 -16.77 -43.49 -18.89
CA THR A 113 -16.08 -42.30 -18.39
C THR A 113 -15.56 -42.51 -16.97
N PHE A 114 -14.24 -42.36 -16.77
CA PHE A 114 -13.68 -42.07 -15.45
C PHE A 114 -13.95 -40.62 -15.08
N ILE A 115 -14.38 -40.37 -13.84
CA ILE A 115 -14.62 -39.00 -13.36
C ILE A 115 -13.76 -38.75 -12.13
N PHE A 116 -12.90 -37.74 -12.22
CA PHE A 116 -12.03 -37.30 -11.13
C PHE A 116 -12.59 -35.98 -10.58
N TYR A 117 -12.93 -35.95 -9.28
CA TYR A 117 -13.31 -34.74 -8.57
C TYR A 117 -12.21 -34.35 -7.58
N TYR A 118 -11.69 -33.14 -7.73
CA TYR A 118 -10.67 -32.57 -6.86
C TYR A 118 -10.67 -31.04 -6.91
N GLY A 119 -10.10 -30.40 -5.90
CA GLY A 119 -9.74 -28.97 -5.92
C GLY A 119 -8.29 -28.79 -6.34
N ASP A 120 -7.92 -27.62 -6.87
CA ASP A 120 -6.53 -27.28 -7.23
C ASP A 120 -5.64 -26.93 -6.02
N HIS A 121 -6.25 -26.65 -4.86
CA HIS A 121 -5.60 -26.44 -3.56
C HIS A 121 -6.60 -26.66 -2.40
N GLY A 122 -6.12 -26.75 -1.16
CA GLY A 122 -6.88 -27.20 0.02
C GLY A 122 -8.05 -26.30 0.47
N GLY A 123 -8.00 -24.99 0.19
CA GLY A 123 -9.11 -24.08 0.50
C GLY A 123 -8.76 -22.61 0.29
N VAL A 124 -9.74 -21.72 0.37
CA VAL A 124 -9.58 -20.25 0.14
C VAL A 124 -9.84 -19.39 1.38
N LEU A 125 -9.98 -20.02 2.55
CA LEU A 125 -10.02 -19.29 3.81
C LEU A 125 -8.63 -18.70 4.11
N PRO A 126 -8.54 -17.63 4.92
CA PRO A 126 -7.25 -17.05 5.27
C PRO A 126 -6.25 -18.10 5.79
N GLY A 127 -4.98 -17.96 5.41
CA GLY A 127 -3.93 -18.93 5.75
C GLY A 127 -3.99 -20.29 5.06
N SER A 128 -4.88 -20.51 4.08
CA SER A 128 -5.00 -21.78 3.33
C SER A 128 -4.26 -21.73 1.98
N LYS A 129 -4.93 -21.31 0.89
CA LYS A 129 -4.34 -21.22 -0.46
C LYS A 129 -3.02 -20.46 -0.45
N GLY A 130 -1.99 -21.06 -1.04
CA GLY A 130 -0.66 -20.47 -1.21
C GLY A 130 0.21 -20.52 0.04
N TYR A 131 -0.15 -21.35 1.02
CA TYR A 131 0.67 -21.71 2.18
C TYR A 131 0.79 -23.23 2.27
N LEU A 132 1.85 -23.72 2.90
CA LEU A 132 2.17 -25.15 2.94
C LEU A 132 1.59 -25.88 4.15
N ASN A 133 0.61 -25.31 4.84
CA ASN A 133 -0.16 -25.99 5.87
C ASN A 133 -1.16 -27.00 5.25
N GLU A 134 -1.65 -27.98 6.02
CA GLU A 134 -2.61 -28.98 5.55
C GLU A 134 -3.91 -28.33 5.06
N SER A 135 -4.31 -27.18 5.62
CA SER A 135 -5.42 -26.37 5.13
C SER A 135 -5.23 -25.86 3.69
N GLY A 136 -3.98 -25.69 3.25
CA GLY A 136 -3.62 -25.29 1.88
C GLY A 136 -3.31 -26.46 0.95
N LEU A 137 -2.91 -27.62 1.48
CA LEU A 137 -2.41 -28.76 0.69
C LEU A 137 -3.39 -29.93 0.57
N HIS A 138 -4.20 -30.19 1.58
CA HIS A 138 -5.08 -31.35 1.60
C HIS A 138 -6.34 -31.09 0.78
N VAL A 139 -6.44 -31.73 -0.39
CA VAL A 139 -7.56 -31.59 -1.31
C VAL A 139 -8.47 -32.81 -1.28
N PRO A 140 -9.79 -32.65 -1.53
CA PRO A 140 -10.63 -33.81 -1.79
C PRO A 140 -10.16 -34.50 -3.08
N LEU A 141 -10.15 -35.82 -3.10
CA LEU A 141 -10.01 -36.62 -4.31
C LEU A 141 -11.05 -37.74 -4.30
N VAL A 142 -12.01 -37.67 -5.21
CA VAL A 142 -12.99 -38.73 -5.45
C VAL A 142 -12.84 -39.19 -6.90
N VAL A 143 -12.67 -40.49 -7.10
CA VAL A 143 -12.59 -41.09 -8.44
C VAL A 143 -13.78 -42.02 -8.62
N TYR A 144 -14.67 -41.66 -9.54
CA TYR A 144 -15.72 -42.55 -10.01
C TYR A 144 -15.17 -43.43 -11.14
N VAL A 145 -15.41 -44.73 -11.00
CA VAL A 145 -14.95 -45.76 -11.93
C VAL A 145 -16.17 -46.58 -12.35
N PRO A 146 -16.57 -46.57 -13.64
CA PRO A 146 -17.70 -47.34 -14.10
C PRO A 146 -17.41 -48.84 -14.11
N GLU A 147 -18.46 -49.65 -14.15
CA GLU A 147 -18.35 -51.12 -14.06
C GLU A 147 -17.41 -51.69 -15.12
N LYS A 148 -17.51 -51.17 -16.35
CA LYS A 148 -16.66 -51.54 -17.49
C LYS A 148 -15.16 -51.48 -17.20
N TRP A 149 -14.72 -50.52 -16.39
CA TRP A 149 -13.30 -50.23 -16.17
C TRP A 149 -12.79 -50.63 -14.77
N ARG A 150 -13.60 -51.31 -13.95
CA ARG A 150 -13.21 -51.71 -12.58
C ARG A 150 -11.93 -52.55 -12.51
N HIS A 151 -11.64 -53.34 -13.55
CA HIS A 151 -10.43 -54.15 -13.62
C HIS A 151 -9.12 -53.32 -13.72
N LEU A 152 -9.21 -52.01 -13.98
CA LEU A 152 -8.06 -51.09 -14.04
C LEU A 152 -7.78 -50.40 -12.70
N VAL A 153 -8.59 -50.66 -11.67
CA VAL A 153 -8.41 -50.05 -10.35
C VAL A 153 -8.27 -51.13 -9.27
N PRO A 154 -7.43 -50.90 -8.24
CA PRO A 154 -7.11 -51.92 -7.25
C PRO A 154 -8.15 -52.05 -6.12
N ALA A 155 -9.20 -51.24 -6.12
CA ALA A 155 -10.16 -51.12 -5.03
C ALA A 155 -11.61 -51.14 -5.51
N GLU A 156 -12.50 -51.65 -4.66
CA GLU A 156 -13.94 -51.69 -4.92
C GLU A 156 -14.59 -50.31 -4.73
N PRO A 157 -15.72 -50.01 -5.40
CA PRO A 157 -16.47 -48.77 -5.19
C PRO A 157 -16.83 -48.53 -3.71
N GLY A 158 -16.73 -47.28 -3.27
CA GLY A 158 -16.98 -46.89 -1.88
C GLY A 158 -15.79 -47.03 -0.93
N SER A 159 -14.65 -47.56 -1.41
CA SER A 159 -13.43 -47.67 -0.61
C SER A 159 -12.83 -46.31 -0.22
N ARG A 160 -12.05 -46.30 0.86
CA ARG A 160 -11.11 -45.22 1.22
C ARG A 160 -9.70 -45.76 1.04
N ILE A 161 -8.83 -44.93 0.46
CA ILE A 161 -7.45 -45.28 0.13
C ILE A 161 -6.55 -44.49 1.08
N ASP A 162 -5.61 -45.17 1.73
CA ASP A 162 -4.69 -44.56 2.70
C ASP A 162 -3.46 -43.95 2.02
N GLY A 163 -3.15 -44.42 0.82
CA GLY A 163 -2.01 -44.00 0.02
C GLY A 163 -2.08 -42.54 -0.43
N PHE A 164 -0.98 -41.81 -0.26
CA PHE A 164 -0.86 -40.44 -0.74
C PHE A 164 -0.79 -40.36 -2.26
N VAL A 165 -1.48 -39.35 -2.81
CA VAL A 165 -1.50 -38.99 -4.23
C VAL A 165 -1.10 -37.53 -4.35
N GLN A 166 -0.23 -37.23 -5.32
CA GLN A 166 0.21 -35.87 -5.63
C GLN A 166 -0.33 -35.43 -7.00
N PHE A 167 -0.44 -34.12 -7.26
CA PHE A 167 -0.93 -33.65 -8.57
C PHE A 167 -0.04 -34.06 -9.73
N SER A 168 1.28 -34.20 -9.51
CA SER A 168 2.20 -34.73 -10.52
C SER A 168 1.85 -36.16 -10.96
N ASP A 169 1.14 -36.92 -10.12
CA ASP A 169 0.73 -38.30 -10.44
C ASP A 169 -0.45 -38.37 -11.43
N PHE A 170 -1.21 -37.28 -11.63
CA PHE A 170 -2.42 -37.29 -12.48
C PHE A 170 -2.10 -37.49 -13.96
N GLY A 171 -1.14 -36.75 -14.50
CA GLY A 171 -0.71 -36.87 -15.89
C GLY A 171 -0.36 -38.31 -16.28
N PRO A 172 0.60 -38.98 -15.59
CA PRO A 172 0.97 -40.34 -15.91
C PRO A 172 -0.18 -41.34 -15.60
N THR A 173 -1.03 -41.08 -14.60
CA THR A 173 -2.21 -41.92 -14.33
C THR A 173 -3.21 -41.90 -15.48
N VAL A 174 -3.56 -40.73 -16.01
CA VAL A 174 -4.53 -40.61 -17.11
C VAL A 174 -3.98 -41.22 -18.40
N LEU A 175 -2.69 -41.05 -18.68
CA LEU A 175 -2.04 -41.71 -19.83
C LEU A 175 -2.09 -43.23 -19.69
N GLN A 176 -1.77 -43.78 -18.51
CA GLN A 176 -1.83 -45.22 -18.29
C GLN A 176 -3.26 -45.78 -18.40
N LEU A 177 -4.26 -45.08 -17.87
CA LEU A 177 -5.67 -45.47 -18.02
C LEU A 177 -6.14 -45.42 -19.48
N ALA A 178 -5.63 -44.47 -20.27
CA ALA A 178 -5.89 -44.38 -21.71
C ALA A 178 -5.13 -45.43 -22.54
N GLY A 179 -4.25 -46.23 -21.92
CA GLY A 179 -3.38 -47.18 -22.62
C GLY A 179 -2.26 -46.51 -23.42
N ALA A 180 -1.96 -45.24 -23.15
CA ALA A 180 -0.86 -44.51 -23.76
C ALA A 180 0.47 -44.77 -23.03
N GLU A 181 1.58 -44.57 -23.74
CA GLU A 181 2.91 -44.61 -23.13
C GLU A 181 3.10 -43.43 -22.17
N VAL A 182 3.54 -43.70 -20.94
CA VAL A 182 3.89 -42.67 -19.96
C VAL A 182 5.33 -42.21 -20.24
N PRO A 183 5.57 -40.94 -20.60
CA PRO A 183 6.92 -40.45 -20.84
C PRO A 183 7.81 -40.58 -19.61
N GLN A 184 9.04 -41.07 -19.80
CA GLN A 184 10.02 -41.24 -18.71
C GLN A 184 10.36 -39.93 -17.99
N ALA A 185 10.16 -38.77 -18.63
CA ALA A 185 10.46 -37.47 -18.07
C ALA A 185 9.40 -36.94 -17.08
N MET A 186 8.26 -37.62 -16.90
CA MET A 186 7.27 -37.21 -15.90
C MET A 186 7.72 -37.59 -14.48
N ASP A 187 7.65 -36.64 -13.55
CA ASP A 187 8.08 -36.86 -12.15
C ASP A 187 7.10 -37.72 -11.33
N GLY A 188 5.81 -37.69 -11.69
CA GLY A 188 4.76 -38.41 -10.98
C GLY A 188 4.72 -39.90 -11.30
N LYS A 189 4.02 -40.65 -10.46
CA LYS A 189 3.83 -42.11 -10.61
C LYS A 189 2.34 -42.45 -10.69
N PRO A 190 1.91 -43.18 -11.73
CA PRO A 190 0.52 -43.62 -11.86
C PRO A 190 -0.01 -44.24 -10.57
N PHE A 191 -1.21 -43.85 -10.13
CA PHE A 191 -1.87 -44.42 -8.94
C PHE A 191 -3.11 -45.27 -9.27
N LEU A 192 -3.53 -45.26 -10.54
CA LEU A 192 -4.55 -46.15 -11.12
C LEU A 192 -4.09 -46.65 -12.49
N GLY A 193 -4.58 -47.80 -12.91
CA GLY A 193 -4.19 -48.45 -14.17
C GLY A 193 -3.73 -49.90 -13.99
N ALA A 194 -3.58 -50.59 -15.11
CA ALA A 194 -3.19 -51.99 -15.12
C ALA A 194 -1.86 -52.23 -14.38
N GLY A 195 -1.84 -53.19 -13.46
CA GLY A 195 -0.64 -53.62 -12.74
C GLY A 195 -0.36 -52.88 -11.44
N ILE A 196 -1.20 -51.93 -11.03
CA ILE A 196 -1.08 -51.26 -9.73
C ILE A 196 -1.87 -52.04 -8.68
N SER A 197 -1.21 -52.49 -7.61
CA SER A 197 -1.87 -53.18 -6.50
C SER A 197 -2.33 -52.22 -5.40
N LEU A 198 -3.34 -52.64 -4.63
CA LEU A 198 -3.84 -51.86 -3.48
C LEU A 198 -2.77 -51.71 -2.39
N GLU A 199 -1.95 -52.75 -2.20
CA GLU A 199 -0.83 -52.75 -1.25
C GLU A 199 0.21 -51.69 -1.61
N GLU A 200 0.66 -51.65 -2.87
CA GLU A 200 1.60 -50.63 -3.34
C GLU A 200 1.03 -49.22 -3.25
N LEU A 201 -0.27 -49.05 -3.53
CA LEU A 201 -0.94 -47.77 -3.42
C LEU A 201 -0.98 -47.30 -1.95
N ASN A 202 -1.45 -48.13 -1.04
CA ASN A 202 -1.55 -47.79 0.39
C ASN A 202 -0.19 -47.61 1.07
N ALA A 203 0.88 -48.20 0.53
CA ALA A 203 2.24 -48.01 1.02
C ALA A 203 2.81 -46.61 0.71
N ARG A 204 2.16 -45.79 -0.14
CA ARG A 204 2.58 -44.41 -0.41
C ARG A 204 2.32 -43.52 0.79
N GLN A 205 3.39 -43.14 1.49
CA GLN A 205 3.30 -42.38 2.73
C GLN A 205 4.02 -41.03 2.66
N THR A 206 4.55 -40.61 1.50
CA THR A 206 5.34 -39.37 1.38
C THR A 206 4.74 -38.40 0.36
N THR A 207 4.61 -37.13 0.74
CA THR A 207 4.37 -36.03 -0.20
C THR A 207 5.43 -34.95 -0.06
N PHE A 208 5.71 -34.27 -1.17
CA PHE A 208 6.57 -33.09 -1.21
C PHE A 208 5.74 -31.88 -1.66
N SER A 209 6.01 -30.73 -1.07
CA SER A 209 5.26 -29.50 -1.36
C SER A 209 6.18 -28.29 -1.29
N TYR A 210 5.88 -27.28 -2.10
CA TYR A 210 6.70 -26.08 -2.19
C TYR A 210 5.84 -24.84 -2.45
N ALA A 211 6.29 -23.70 -1.94
CA ALA A 211 5.72 -22.39 -2.19
C ALA A 211 6.87 -21.39 -2.38
N ASP A 212 6.76 -20.58 -3.43
CA ASP A 212 7.75 -19.55 -3.77
C ASP A 212 7.07 -18.17 -3.72
N ARG A 213 6.62 -17.65 -4.86
CA ARG A 213 5.97 -16.33 -4.97
C ARG A 213 4.45 -16.44 -5.08
N PHE A 214 3.75 -15.58 -4.34
CA PHE A 214 2.30 -15.36 -4.49
C PHE A 214 2.03 -13.89 -4.84
N ASP A 215 1.74 -13.65 -6.12
CA ASP A 215 1.70 -12.30 -6.72
C ASP A 215 2.98 -11.50 -6.40
N GLU A 216 2.87 -10.36 -5.69
CA GLU A 216 3.98 -9.52 -5.30
C GLU A 216 4.72 -9.98 -4.02
N LYS A 217 4.18 -10.98 -3.30
CA LYS A 217 4.77 -11.51 -2.06
C LYS A 217 5.75 -12.64 -2.40
N TYR A 218 7.02 -12.45 -2.07
CA TYR A 218 8.03 -13.51 -2.16
C TYR A 218 8.10 -14.33 -0.87
N ASP A 219 8.33 -15.62 -1.06
CA ASP A 219 8.62 -16.61 -0.03
C ASP A 219 9.54 -17.70 -0.63
N LEU A 220 10.11 -18.54 0.23
CA LEU A 220 10.78 -19.78 -0.19
C LEU A 220 10.59 -20.84 0.90
N VAL A 221 9.58 -21.68 0.70
CA VAL A 221 9.18 -22.71 1.67
C VAL A 221 9.13 -24.06 0.99
N ARG A 222 9.64 -25.08 1.68
CA ARG A 222 9.60 -26.48 1.24
C ARG A 222 9.08 -27.35 2.37
N ALA A 223 8.27 -28.35 2.06
CA ALA A 223 7.73 -29.27 3.04
C ALA A 223 7.79 -30.72 2.55
N VAL A 224 7.95 -31.63 3.51
CA VAL A 224 7.74 -33.06 3.30
C VAL A 224 6.80 -33.58 4.38
N ARG A 225 5.77 -34.32 3.97
CA ARG A 225 4.93 -35.10 4.89
C ARG A 225 5.28 -36.56 4.74
N GLN A 226 5.52 -37.25 5.84
CA GLN A 226 5.65 -38.71 5.90
C GLN A 226 4.66 -39.29 6.93
N GLY A 227 3.60 -39.93 6.45
CA GLY A 227 2.49 -40.43 7.26
C GLY A 227 1.85 -39.31 8.10
N ARG A 228 1.88 -39.47 9.43
CA ARG A 228 1.31 -38.50 10.38
C ARG A 228 2.19 -37.26 10.63
N TYR A 229 3.45 -37.28 10.22
CA TYR A 229 4.39 -36.20 10.52
C TYR A 229 4.66 -35.35 9.29
N LYS A 230 4.81 -34.05 9.51
CA LYS A 230 5.15 -33.09 8.47
C LYS A 230 6.24 -32.15 8.92
N TYR A 231 7.23 -31.99 8.06
CA TYR A 231 8.35 -31.10 8.25
C TYR A 231 8.25 -29.95 7.25
N ILE A 232 8.46 -28.72 7.71
CA ILE A 232 8.46 -27.50 6.91
C ILE A 232 9.80 -26.78 7.12
N ARG A 233 10.41 -26.35 6.03
CA ARG A 233 11.64 -25.56 5.97
C ARG A 233 11.34 -24.17 5.43
N TYR A 234 11.65 -23.14 6.23
CA TYR A 234 11.51 -21.73 5.87
C TYR A 234 12.88 -21.13 5.57
N TYR A 235 13.22 -20.91 4.30
CA TYR A 235 14.55 -20.42 3.92
C TYR A 235 14.76 -18.93 4.23
N GLU A 236 13.67 -18.17 4.37
CA GLU A 236 13.67 -16.76 4.81
C GLU A 236 12.85 -16.60 6.11
N PRO A 237 13.29 -17.20 7.23
CA PRO A 237 12.47 -17.32 8.45
C PRO A 237 12.16 -15.98 9.13
N PHE A 238 12.89 -14.91 8.79
CA PHE A 238 12.61 -13.57 9.29
C PHE A 238 11.37 -12.93 8.67
N HIS A 239 10.83 -13.47 7.56
CA HIS A 239 9.54 -13.07 7.00
C HIS A 239 8.38 -13.72 7.78
N SER A 240 7.21 -13.06 7.74
CA SER A 240 5.94 -13.60 8.23
C SER A 240 5.00 -13.94 7.08
N ASP A 241 4.08 -14.89 7.30
CA ASP A 241 3.08 -15.25 6.30
C ASP A 241 2.15 -14.09 5.91
N GLY A 242 1.85 -13.23 6.88
CA GLY A 242 0.94 -12.10 6.77
C GLY A 242 1.52 -10.84 6.13
N LEU A 243 2.70 -10.91 5.50
CA LEU A 243 3.21 -9.82 4.67
C LEU A 243 2.16 -9.42 3.62
N TYR A 244 1.91 -8.12 3.47
CA TYR A 244 0.83 -7.62 2.62
C TYR A 244 0.89 -8.20 1.20
N ASN A 245 -0.27 -8.70 0.76
CA ASN A 245 -0.55 -9.12 -0.61
C ASN A 245 -1.91 -8.53 -0.98
N PHE A 246 -1.93 -7.66 -1.98
CA PHE A 246 -3.07 -6.89 -2.43
C PHE A 246 -4.29 -7.76 -2.65
N TYR A 247 -4.16 -8.88 -3.36
CA TYR A 247 -5.32 -9.71 -3.72
C TYR A 247 -5.98 -10.32 -2.47
N ARG A 248 -5.19 -10.91 -1.56
CA ARG A 248 -5.67 -11.49 -0.29
C ARG A 248 -6.29 -10.44 0.62
N TYR A 249 -5.64 -9.28 0.75
CA TYR A 249 -6.12 -8.21 1.61
C TYR A 249 -7.35 -7.48 1.07
N ARG A 250 -7.89 -7.83 -0.11
CA ARG A 250 -9.26 -7.46 -0.51
C ARG A 250 -10.33 -8.18 0.33
N GLN A 251 -10.01 -9.32 0.91
CA GLN A 251 -10.92 -10.06 1.78
C GLN A 251 -10.98 -9.40 3.17
N LEU A 252 -12.19 -9.05 3.63
CA LEU A 252 -12.38 -8.44 4.96
C LEU A 252 -11.85 -9.30 6.11
N ALA A 253 -11.83 -10.63 5.98
CA ALA A 253 -11.29 -11.52 7.00
C ALA A 253 -9.78 -11.34 7.23
N TYR A 254 -8.98 -11.19 6.17
CA TYR A 254 -7.55 -10.86 6.30
C TYR A 254 -7.36 -9.48 6.95
N GLN A 255 -8.18 -8.49 6.58
CA GLN A 255 -8.13 -7.16 7.17
C GLN A 255 -8.48 -7.17 8.67
N ASP A 256 -9.56 -7.85 9.08
CA ASP A 256 -9.95 -8.01 10.49
C ASP A 256 -8.86 -8.73 11.29
N TRP A 257 -8.24 -9.77 10.72
CA TRP A 257 -7.16 -10.51 11.37
C TRP A 257 -5.93 -9.62 11.61
N LYS A 258 -5.46 -8.88 10.59
CA LYS A 258 -4.34 -7.95 10.71
C LYS A 258 -4.64 -6.81 11.68
N GLN A 259 -5.84 -6.24 11.63
CA GLN A 259 -6.25 -5.17 12.54
C GLN A 259 -6.21 -5.62 14.00
N ARG A 260 -6.69 -6.83 14.29
CA ARG A 260 -6.65 -7.40 15.64
C ARG A 260 -5.23 -7.68 16.12
N TYR A 261 -4.34 -8.10 15.22
CA TYR A 261 -2.91 -8.26 15.50
C TYR A 261 -2.28 -6.92 15.90
N LEU A 262 -2.49 -5.87 15.09
CA LEU A 262 -1.99 -4.52 15.37
C LEU A 262 -2.57 -3.94 16.67
N ALA A 263 -3.82 -4.29 17.01
CA ALA A 263 -4.46 -3.90 18.26
C ALA A 263 -3.98 -4.72 19.49
N GLY A 264 -3.16 -5.75 19.31
CA GLY A 264 -2.69 -6.62 20.40
C GLY A 264 -3.80 -7.46 21.04
N THR A 265 -4.84 -7.80 20.28
CA THR A 265 -6.05 -8.50 20.79
C THR A 265 -6.10 -9.99 20.44
N LEU A 266 -5.16 -10.48 19.63
CA LEU A 266 -5.05 -11.88 19.26
C LEU A 266 -4.32 -12.69 20.34
N ASN A 267 -4.63 -13.98 20.42
CA ASN A 267 -3.82 -14.92 21.19
C ASN A 267 -2.56 -15.36 20.38
N ASN A 268 -1.63 -16.06 21.02
CA ASN A 268 -0.36 -16.46 20.39
C ASN A 268 -0.56 -17.30 19.10
N VAL A 269 -1.52 -18.22 19.08
CA VAL A 269 -1.79 -19.08 17.90
C VAL A 269 -2.30 -18.23 16.73
N GLN A 270 -3.13 -17.23 17.01
CA GLN A 270 -3.67 -16.31 16.01
C GLN A 270 -2.64 -15.27 15.55
N SER A 271 -1.73 -14.84 16.43
CA SER A 271 -0.68 -13.87 16.10
C SER A 271 0.41 -14.46 15.21
N HIS A 272 0.67 -15.76 15.28
CA HIS A 272 1.77 -16.44 14.59
C HIS A 272 1.83 -16.14 13.08
N PHE A 273 0.68 -16.00 12.42
CA PHE A 273 0.59 -15.65 11.00
C PHE A 273 1.28 -14.32 10.64
N PHE A 274 1.39 -13.38 11.58
CA PHE A 274 2.04 -12.08 11.39
C PHE A 274 3.40 -11.97 12.07
N GLU A 275 3.92 -13.07 12.59
CA GLU A 275 5.21 -13.15 13.27
C GLU A 275 6.24 -13.86 12.37
N PRO A 276 7.55 -13.62 12.57
CA PRO A 276 8.59 -14.38 11.89
C PRO A 276 8.48 -15.88 12.15
N HIS A 277 8.80 -16.66 11.13
CA HIS A 277 8.83 -18.11 11.21
C HIS A 277 10.07 -18.64 11.95
N PRO A 278 10.00 -19.85 12.52
CA PRO A 278 11.21 -20.60 12.83
C PRO A 278 11.92 -21.03 11.53
N VAL A 279 13.22 -21.32 11.60
CA VAL A 279 14.00 -21.86 10.47
C VAL A 279 13.39 -23.16 9.93
N GLU A 280 12.79 -23.95 10.82
CA GLU A 280 12.14 -25.21 10.53
C GLU A 280 10.98 -25.47 11.50
N ALA A 281 10.00 -26.25 11.07
CA ALA A 281 8.89 -26.70 11.89
C ALA A 281 8.59 -28.18 11.67
N LEU A 282 8.10 -28.84 12.72
CA LEU A 282 7.65 -30.24 12.69
C LEU A 282 6.27 -30.33 13.34
N TYR A 283 5.33 -30.99 12.66
CA TYR A 283 3.96 -31.15 13.13
C TYR A 283 3.55 -32.63 13.11
N ASP A 284 2.74 -33.03 14.09
CA ASP A 284 1.94 -34.24 14.05
C ASP A 284 0.54 -33.87 13.53
N VAL A 285 0.33 -33.98 12.23
CA VAL A 285 -0.88 -33.45 11.55
C VAL A 285 -2.14 -34.26 11.86
N GLU A 286 -2.01 -35.45 12.41
CA GLU A 286 -3.17 -36.23 12.89
C GLU A 286 -3.63 -35.78 14.27
N ALA A 287 -2.69 -35.43 15.15
CA ALA A 287 -2.99 -34.91 16.49
C ALA A 287 -3.35 -33.41 16.47
N ASP A 288 -2.74 -32.65 15.56
CA ASP A 288 -2.91 -31.22 15.39
C ASP A 288 -3.12 -30.88 13.89
N PRO A 289 -4.34 -31.05 13.36
CA PRO A 289 -4.64 -30.85 11.94
C PRO A 289 -4.55 -29.39 11.48
N TYR A 290 -4.38 -28.46 12.42
CA TYR A 290 -4.24 -27.03 12.15
C TYR A 290 -2.78 -26.55 12.28
N GLU A 291 -1.86 -27.46 12.62
CA GLU A 291 -0.41 -27.19 12.71
C GLU A 291 -0.09 -25.98 13.61
N THR A 292 -0.74 -25.93 14.77
CA THR A 292 -0.61 -24.88 15.78
C THR A 292 0.51 -25.14 16.79
N GLN A 293 1.05 -26.36 16.86
CA GLN A 293 2.09 -26.78 17.80
C GLN A 293 3.34 -27.28 17.06
N ASN A 294 4.34 -26.42 16.94
CA ASN A 294 5.63 -26.80 16.38
C ASN A 294 6.44 -27.67 17.37
N LEU A 295 6.75 -28.89 16.96
CA LEU A 295 7.47 -29.91 17.72
C LEU A 295 8.99 -29.93 17.45
N ALA A 296 9.52 -29.04 16.61
CA ALA A 296 10.93 -29.08 16.17
C ALA A 296 11.93 -28.89 17.33
N THR A 297 11.55 -28.22 18.41
CA THR A 297 12.39 -28.02 19.59
C THR A 297 12.23 -29.11 20.65
N GLU A 298 11.28 -30.03 20.48
CA GLU A 298 11.02 -31.09 21.44
C GLU A 298 12.08 -32.18 21.38
N ALA A 299 12.73 -32.44 22.52
CA ALA A 299 13.83 -33.40 22.59
C ALA A 299 13.41 -34.81 22.14
N ALA A 300 12.17 -35.21 22.45
CA ALA A 300 11.60 -36.50 22.05
C ALA A 300 11.39 -36.63 20.53
N MET A 301 11.25 -35.50 19.81
CA MET A 301 10.97 -35.48 18.38
C MET A 301 12.20 -35.31 17.51
N GLN A 302 13.39 -35.13 18.10
CA GLN A 302 14.65 -34.98 17.37
C GLN A 302 14.92 -36.11 16.35
N PRO A 303 14.66 -37.40 16.63
CA PRO A 303 14.86 -38.45 15.63
C PRO A 303 13.98 -38.26 14.38
N VAL A 304 12.70 -37.89 14.57
CA VAL A 304 11.75 -37.66 13.47
C VAL A 304 12.12 -36.39 12.71
N LEU A 305 12.46 -35.32 13.42
CA LEU A 305 12.91 -34.06 12.83
C LEU A 305 14.11 -34.30 11.90
N LEU A 306 15.16 -34.97 12.38
CA LEU A 306 16.36 -35.24 11.59
C LEU A 306 16.08 -36.14 10.39
N GLN A 307 15.21 -37.15 10.55
CA GLN A 307 14.79 -38.00 9.44
C GLN A 307 14.11 -37.20 8.33
N LEU A 308 13.11 -36.38 8.67
CA LEU A 308 12.35 -35.62 7.68
C LEU A 308 13.14 -34.44 7.10
N ARG A 309 14.00 -33.80 7.90
CA ARG A 309 14.95 -32.80 7.42
C ARG A 309 15.86 -33.40 6.35
N ASN A 310 16.47 -34.55 6.62
CA ASN A 310 17.34 -35.22 5.65
C ASN A 310 16.56 -35.65 4.41
N LEU A 311 15.35 -36.19 4.59
CA LEU A 311 14.48 -36.56 3.46
C LEU A 311 14.15 -35.37 2.56
N LEU A 312 13.84 -34.21 3.14
CA LEU A 312 13.60 -33.00 2.35
C LEU A 312 14.88 -32.51 1.67
N HIS A 313 16.00 -32.46 2.39
CA HIS A 313 17.29 -32.02 1.87
C HIS A 313 17.74 -32.88 0.68
N ASP A 314 17.68 -34.21 0.82
CA ASP A 314 18.01 -35.15 -0.26
C ASP A 314 17.11 -34.94 -1.48
N GLN A 315 15.81 -34.69 -1.26
CA GLN A 315 14.87 -34.41 -2.35
C GLN A 315 15.23 -33.10 -3.08
N VAL A 316 15.45 -32.01 -2.34
CA VAL A 316 15.75 -30.68 -2.87
C VAL A 316 17.11 -30.62 -3.57
N ILE A 317 18.08 -31.44 -3.18
CA ILE A 317 19.35 -31.56 -3.91
C ILE A 317 19.20 -32.46 -5.15
N SER A 318 18.38 -33.51 -5.09
CA SER A 318 18.20 -34.43 -6.22
C SER A 318 17.46 -33.81 -7.42
N MET A 319 16.59 -32.84 -7.16
CA MET A 319 15.90 -32.04 -8.16
C MET A 319 16.59 -30.68 -8.17
N PRO A 320 17.25 -30.23 -9.26
CA PRO A 320 17.91 -28.92 -9.28
C PRO A 320 16.86 -27.80 -9.13
N ASP A 321 16.53 -27.45 -7.88
CA ASP A 321 15.49 -26.50 -7.52
C ASP A 321 15.92 -25.09 -7.93
N LEU A 322 15.35 -24.63 -9.04
CA LEU A 322 15.75 -23.40 -9.71
C LEU A 322 15.44 -22.15 -8.86
N SER A 323 14.55 -22.27 -7.86
CA SER A 323 14.17 -21.17 -6.97
C SER A 323 15.28 -20.80 -5.97
N PHE A 324 16.39 -21.54 -5.91
CA PHE A 324 17.60 -21.12 -5.18
C PHE A 324 18.41 -20.05 -5.92
N PHE A 325 18.12 -19.80 -7.19
CA PHE A 325 18.51 -18.55 -7.84
C PHE A 325 17.44 -17.49 -7.62
N PRO A 326 17.81 -16.21 -7.47
CA PRO A 326 16.83 -15.14 -7.53
C PRO A 326 16.00 -15.21 -8.82
N GLU A 327 14.68 -15.08 -8.72
CA GLU A 327 13.75 -15.18 -9.86
C GLU A 327 14.20 -14.34 -11.07
N PRO A 328 14.65 -13.08 -10.93
CA PRO A 328 15.12 -12.29 -12.09
C PRO A 328 16.28 -12.95 -12.84
N TYR A 329 17.24 -13.53 -12.10
CA TYR A 329 18.38 -14.23 -12.69
C TYR A 329 17.94 -15.49 -13.44
N PHE A 330 17.06 -16.29 -12.84
CA PHE A 330 16.53 -17.49 -13.49
C PHE A 330 15.75 -17.14 -14.78
N LEU A 331 14.90 -16.12 -14.74
CA LEU A 331 14.12 -15.71 -15.90
C LEU A 331 15.01 -15.26 -17.08
N GLU A 332 16.10 -14.56 -16.80
CA GLU A 332 17.05 -14.11 -17.82
C GLU A 332 17.92 -15.26 -18.38
N ASN A 333 18.32 -16.20 -17.54
CA ASN A 333 19.37 -17.17 -17.88
C ASN A 333 18.86 -18.59 -18.17
N GLY A 334 17.72 -18.99 -17.61
CA GLY A 334 17.25 -20.39 -17.58
C GLY A 334 15.89 -20.64 -18.22
N LEU A 335 15.05 -19.62 -18.40
CA LEU A 335 13.65 -19.79 -18.82
C LEU A 335 13.47 -20.49 -20.18
N ASN A 336 14.40 -20.29 -21.11
CA ASN A 336 14.33 -20.89 -22.44
C ASN A 336 14.35 -22.43 -22.42
N ASN A 337 15.09 -23.02 -21.48
CA ASN A 337 15.14 -24.47 -21.28
C ASN A 337 15.45 -24.78 -19.80
N PRO A 338 14.45 -24.71 -18.91
CA PRO A 338 14.66 -24.80 -17.47
C PRO A 338 15.20 -26.16 -17.04
N VAL A 339 14.81 -27.23 -17.75
CA VAL A 339 15.28 -28.60 -17.46
C VAL A 339 16.77 -28.73 -17.75
N GLN A 340 17.24 -28.27 -18.92
CA GLN A 340 18.66 -28.34 -19.25
C GLN A 340 19.48 -27.40 -18.37
N PHE A 341 18.98 -26.17 -18.15
CA PHE A 341 19.62 -25.21 -17.26
C PHE A 341 19.79 -25.77 -15.85
N GLY A 342 18.75 -26.41 -15.29
CA GLY A 342 18.83 -27.06 -13.98
C GLY A 342 19.87 -28.17 -13.93
N LYS A 343 19.95 -29.02 -14.96
CA LYS A 343 20.98 -30.06 -15.06
C LYS A 343 22.39 -29.47 -15.09
N ASP A 344 22.59 -28.41 -15.86
CA ASP A 344 23.90 -27.75 -16.00
C ASP A 344 24.31 -27.02 -14.72
N GLN A 345 23.34 -26.46 -13.99
CA GLN A 345 23.57 -25.72 -12.74
C GLN A 345 23.48 -26.59 -11.48
N HIS A 346 23.22 -27.90 -11.59
CA HIS A 346 22.91 -28.78 -10.45
C HIS A 346 23.93 -28.69 -9.31
N LEU A 347 25.23 -28.76 -9.60
CA LEU A 347 26.28 -28.66 -8.57
C LEU A 347 26.32 -27.28 -7.90
N ARG A 348 26.05 -26.21 -8.67
CA ARG A 348 26.00 -24.84 -8.15
C ARG A 348 24.80 -24.67 -7.25
N ILE A 349 23.61 -25.11 -7.68
CA ILE A 349 22.37 -25.11 -6.88
C ILE A 349 22.58 -25.90 -5.57
N THR A 350 23.24 -27.07 -5.64
CA THR A 350 23.58 -27.86 -4.44
C THR A 350 24.37 -27.02 -3.42
N HIS A 351 25.38 -26.26 -3.87
CA HIS A 351 26.15 -25.38 -2.98
C HIS A 351 25.31 -24.22 -2.41
N LEU A 352 24.34 -23.69 -3.17
CA LEU A 352 23.43 -22.66 -2.68
C LEU A 352 22.50 -23.21 -1.59
N ILE A 353 21.96 -24.43 -1.77
CA ILE A 353 21.16 -25.13 -0.77
C ILE A 353 21.97 -25.35 0.51
N GLU A 354 23.20 -25.89 0.38
CA GLU A 354 24.11 -26.09 1.52
C GLU A 354 24.44 -24.78 2.26
N THR A 355 24.58 -23.68 1.51
CA THR A 355 24.79 -22.35 2.10
C THR A 355 23.54 -21.91 2.87
N ALA A 356 22.35 -22.07 2.31
CA ALA A 356 21.09 -21.72 2.96
C ALA A 356 20.84 -22.55 4.24
N ASP A 357 21.21 -23.82 4.23
CA ASP A 357 21.09 -24.74 5.38
C ASP A 357 22.04 -24.44 6.54
N LEU A 358 22.98 -23.50 6.37
CA LEU A 358 23.76 -22.98 7.49
C LEU A 358 22.89 -22.35 8.60
N SER A 359 21.66 -21.91 8.29
CA SER A 359 20.71 -21.41 9.29
C SER A 359 20.12 -22.51 10.20
N LEU A 360 20.22 -23.79 9.81
CA LEU A 360 19.81 -24.92 10.66
C LEU A 360 20.85 -25.25 11.75
N LEU A 361 22.06 -24.69 11.65
CA LEU A 361 23.14 -24.94 12.60
C LEU A 361 23.16 -23.86 13.70
N PRO A 362 23.64 -24.18 14.91
CA PRO A 362 24.01 -23.14 15.87
C PRO A 362 25.04 -22.18 15.25
N PHE A 363 24.88 -20.87 15.50
CA PHE A 363 25.71 -19.83 14.86
C PHE A 363 27.22 -20.10 14.99
N ALA A 364 27.67 -20.58 16.16
CA ALA A 364 29.08 -20.92 16.39
C ALA A 364 29.65 -21.95 15.39
N LYS A 365 28.82 -22.87 14.90
CA LYS A 365 29.19 -23.87 13.89
C LYS A 365 29.08 -23.31 12.47
N ALA A 366 28.05 -22.50 12.19
CA ALA A 366 27.81 -21.90 10.88
C ALA A 366 28.83 -20.79 10.53
N LYS A 367 29.35 -20.06 11.52
CA LYS A 367 30.15 -18.84 11.35
C LYS A 367 31.33 -18.97 10.40
N LYS A 368 32.00 -20.12 10.34
CA LYS A 368 33.14 -20.31 9.43
C LYS A 368 32.67 -20.35 7.98
N GLU A 369 31.62 -21.10 7.70
CA GLU A 369 31.11 -21.29 6.34
C GLU A 369 30.31 -20.07 5.86
N ILE A 370 29.60 -19.36 6.75
CA ILE A 370 29.02 -18.03 6.43
C ILE A 370 30.11 -17.09 5.93
N ARG A 371 31.27 -17.04 6.60
CA ARG A 371 32.39 -16.18 6.18
C ARG A 371 32.92 -16.58 4.79
N LYS A 372 32.88 -17.88 4.46
CA LYS A 372 33.30 -18.39 3.15
C LYS A 372 32.31 -17.93 2.08
N ALA A 373 31.01 -18.13 2.31
CA ALA A 373 29.94 -17.68 1.42
C ALA A 373 30.00 -16.17 1.14
N LEU A 374 30.14 -15.34 2.18
CA LEU A 374 30.31 -13.88 2.06
C LEU A 374 31.62 -13.44 1.37
N ARG A 375 32.54 -14.35 1.04
CA ARG A 375 33.76 -14.05 0.29
C ARG A 375 33.79 -14.72 -1.08
N SER A 376 32.71 -15.41 -1.45
CA SER A 376 32.62 -16.12 -2.71
C SER A 376 32.60 -15.15 -3.88
N ASP A 377 33.20 -15.55 -5.00
CA ASP A 377 33.08 -14.85 -6.27
C ASP A 377 31.68 -15.03 -6.86
N ASP A 378 30.97 -16.10 -6.49
CA ASP A 378 29.57 -16.32 -6.87
C ASP A 378 28.64 -15.36 -6.09
N PRO A 379 27.94 -14.43 -6.76
CA PRO A 379 27.01 -13.52 -6.09
C PRO A 379 25.89 -14.26 -5.33
N TRP A 380 25.48 -15.44 -5.79
CA TRP A 380 24.35 -16.15 -5.18
C TRP A 380 24.73 -16.87 -3.89
N GLU A 381 26.01 -17.25 -3.73
CA GLU A 381 26.52 -17.67 -2.41
C GLU A 381 26.57 -16.48 -1.44
N ARG A 382 26.97 -15.28 -1.90
CA ARG A 382 26.94 -14.06 -1.06
C ARG A 382 25.51 -13.71 -0.66
N TYR A 383 24.57 -13.78 -1.60
CA TYR A 383 23.14 -13.56 -1.40
C TYR A 383 22.58 -14.48 -0.31
N TRP A 384 22.78 -15.80 -0.43
CA TRP A 384 22.34 -16.76 0.58
C TRP A 384 23.07 -16.60 1.92
N GLY A 385 24.37 -16.28 1.90
CA GLY A 385 25.14 -15.99 3.11
C GLY A 385 24.57 -14.80 3.92
N LEU A 386 24.00 -13.80 3.23
CA LEU A 386 23.34 -12.65 3.85
C LEU A 386 21.95 -13.01 4.39
N ILE A 387 21.17 -13.84 3.69
CA ILE A 387 19.89 -14.38 4.21
C ILE A 387 20.12 -15.19 5.48
N VAL A 388 21.18 -16.00 5.52
CA VAL A 388 21.59 -16.73 6.73
C VAL A 388 21.97 -15.76 7.85
N CYS A 389 22.68 -14.67 7.54
CA CYS A 389 22.97 -13.62 8.53
C CYS A 389 21.68 -12.99 9.08
N SER A 390 20.71 -12.66 8.22
CA SER A 390 19.40 -12.15 8.62
C SER A 390 18.65 -13.11 9.54
N SER A 391 18.74 -14.42 9.27
CA SER A 391 18.15 -15.47 10.12
C SER A 391 18.75 -15.52 11.53
N PHE A 392 20.04 -15.24 11.67
CA PHE A 392 20.72 -15.17 12.97
C PHE A 392 20.60 -13.80 13.67
N GLY A 393 20.24 -12.74 12.94
CA GLY A 393 20.13 -11.37 13.46
C GLY A 393 21.38 -10.91 14.21
N GLU A 394 21.21 -10.49 15.47
CA GLU A 394 22.29 -9.98 16.32
C GLU A 394 23.43 -10.99 16.60
N GLU A 395 23.16 -12.29 16.55
CA GLU A 395 24.23 -13.30 16.71
C GLU A 395 25.28 -13.16 15.60
N ALA A 396 24.86 -12.75 14.41
CA ALA A 396 25.71 -12.54 13.25
C ALA A 396 26.49 -11.20 13.27
N LYS A 397 26.50 -10.44 14.38
CA LYS A 397 27.18 -9.12 14.50
C LYS A 397 28.62 -9.06 14.03
N SER A 398 29.35 -10.19 14.06
CA SER A 398 30.72 -10.25 13.53
C SER A 398 30.82 -9.98 12.02
N PHE A 399 29.69 -9.97 11.31
CA PHE A 399 29.59 -9.72 9.88
C PHE A 399 29.08 -8.32 9.53
N PHE A 400 28.66 -7.48 10.49
CA PHE A 400 28.13 -6.13 10.20
C PHE A 400 29.06 -5.27 9.35
N LYS A 401 30.37 -5.30 9.62
CA LYS A 401 31.35 -4.56 8.80
C LYS A 401 31.44 -5.08 7.37
N THR A 402 31.36 -6.40 7.19
CA THR A 402 31.39 -7.03 5.86
C THR A 402 30.10 -6.70 5.10
N ALA A 403 28.95 -6.86 5.74
CA ALA A 403 27.65 -6.53 5.16
C ALA A 403 27.56 -5.05 4.78
N ARG A 404 28.06 -4.12 5.59
CA ARG A 404 28.04 -2.69 5.25
C ARG A 404 28.81 -2.41 3.97
N LYS A 405 30.00 -2.99 3.83
CA LYS A 405 30.78 -2.89 2.60
C LYS A 405 30.02 -3.45 1.39
N MET A 406 29.32 -4.58 1.55
CA MET A 406 28.52 -5.17 0.48
C MET A 406 27.32 -4.31 0.09
N ALA A 407 26.57 -3.79 1.07
CA ALA A 407 25.44 -2.90 0.83
C ALA A 407 25.86 -1.67 -0.01
N GLU A 408 27.02 -1.10 0.30
CA GLU A 408 27.55 0.09 -0.37
C GLU A 408 28.23 -0.20 -1.72
N GLN A 409 28.86 -1.39 -1.89
CA GLN A 409 29.86 -1.59 -2.96
C GLN A 409 29.76 -2.93 -3.71
N ASP A 410 28.89 -3.88 -3.35
CA ASP A 410 28.79 -5.15 -4.09
C ASP A 410 28.32 -4.87 -5.53
N PRO A 411 28.95 -5.47 -6.56
CA PRO A 411 28.54 -5.26 -7.94
C PRO A 411 27.16 -5.85 -8.25
N GLU A 412 26.71 -6.85 -7.48
CA GLU A 412 25.38 -7.45 -7.67
C GLU A 412 24.34 -6.69 -6.85
N ASN A 413 23.34 -6.15 -7.53
CA ASN A 413 22.33 -5.28 -6.94
C ASN A 413 21.51 -6.01 -5.87
N LEU A 414 21.12 -7.26 -6.12
CA LEU A 414 20.36 -8.06 -5.15
C LEU A 414 21.19 -8.47 -3.92
N VAL A 415 22.52 -8.55 -4.04
CA VAL A 415 23.42 -8.76 -2.88
C VAL A 415 23.45 -7.50 -2.00
N ARG A 416 23.49 -6.30 -2.61
CA ARG A 416 23.39 -5.04 -1.86
C ARG A 416 22.09 -4.96 -1.06
N VAL A 417 20.99 -5.39 -1.65
CA VAL A 417 19.66 -5.40 -1.02
C VAL A 417 19.63 -6.34 0.19
N ARG A 418 20.11 -7.58 0.07
CA ARG A 418 20.18 -8.52 1.21
C ARG A 418 21.14 -8.06 2.31
N ALA A 419 22.24 -7.40 1.95
CA ALA A 419 23.15 -6.84 2.94
C ALA A 419 22.50 -5.69 3.72
N THR A 420 21.73 -4.86 3.01
CA THR A 420 20.97 -3.75 3.59
C THR A 420 19.85 -4.26 4.49
N GLU A 421 19.09 -5.27 4.06
CA GLU A 421 18.05 -5.94 4.85
C GLU A 421 18.60 -6.47 6.18
N PHE A 422 19.71 -7.22 6.15
CA PHE A 422 20.36 -7.74 7.36
C PHE A 422 20.73 -6.62 8.35
N LEU A 423 21.32 -5.53 7.86
CA LEU A 423 21.72 -4.41 8.70
C LEU A 423 20.52 -3.60 9.21
N ALA A 424 19.47 -3.44 8.41
CA ALA A 424 18.25 -2.75 8.81
C ALA A 424 17.50 -3.53 9.90
N LEU A 425 17.41 -4.87 9.75
CA LEU A 425 16.78 -5.74 10.74
C LEU A 425 17.43 -5.67 12.13
N THR A 426 18.73 -5.37 12.17
CA THR A 426 19.58 -5.25 13.36
C THR A 426 19.84 -3.78 13.77
N GLY A 427 19.16 -2.82 13.15
CA GLY A 427 19.26 -1.40 13.47
C GLY A 427 20.65 -0.77 13.21
N GLN A 428 21.47 -1.39 12.36
CA GLN A 428 22.84 -0.95 12.07
C GLN A 428 22.92 0.04 10.89
N LEU A 429 21.89 0.13 10.05
CA LEU A 429 21.89 0.93 8.82
C LEU A 429 20.46 1.35 8.44
N ASP A 430 20.21 2.65 8.30
CA ASP A 430 20.19 3.35 6.98
C ASP A 430 19.64 2.69 5.70
N PRO A 431 18.51 1.95 5.59
CA PRO A 431 18.24 1.27 4.32
C PRO A 431 17.75 2.19 3.21
N THR A 432 17.24 3.39 3.49
CA THR A 432 16.54 4.28 2.54
C THR A 432 17.39 4.57 1.31
N ALA A 433 18.58 5.15 1.49
CA ALA A 433 19.41 5.57 0.36
C ALA A 433 19.83 4.37 -0.51
N ILE A 434 20.24 3.26 0.10
CA ILE A 434 20.74 2.10 -0.63
C ILE A 434 19.61 1.33 -1.31
N LEU A 435 18.47 1.13 -0.63
CA LEU A 435 17.34 0.41 -1.20
C LEU A 435 16.66 1.23 -2.31
N THR A 436 16.56 2.56 -2.17
CA THR A 436 16.08 3.43 -3.24
C THR A 436 17.00 3.37 -4.45
N ASP A 437 18.32 3.51 -4.26
CA ASP A 437 19.30 3.40 -5.35
C ASP A 437 19.24 2.01 -6.04
N ALA A 438 19.11 0.94 -5.25
CA ALA A 438 18.98 -0.42 -5.79
C ALA A 438 17.70 -0.58 -6.61
N PHE A 439 16.59 -0.01 -6.15
CA PHE A 439 15.31 -0.04 -6.85
C PHE A 439 15.33 0.76 -8.16
N GLU A 440 15.89 1.97 -8.17
CA GLU A 440 16.07 2.79 -9.38
C GLU A 440 16.95 2.09 -10.44
N LYS A 441 17.95 1.32 -9.97
CA LYS A 441 18.88 0.55 -10.79
C LYS A 441 18.36 -0.83 -11.18
N ALA A 442 17.17 -1.25 -10.73
CA ALA A 442 16.60 -2.54 -11.10
C ALA A 442 16.58 -2.73 -12.62
N ALA A 443 17.06 -3.89 -13.08
CA ALA A 443 17.19 -4.24 -14.49
C ALA A 443 15.87 -4.74 -15.10
N SER A 444 14.94 -5.22 -14.28
CA SER A 444 13.65 -5.75 -14.72
C SER A 444 12.52 -5.47 -13.72
N PRO A 445 11.24 -5.53 -14.14
CA PRO A 445 10.11 -5.46 -13.22
C PRO A 445 10.11 -6.56 -12.14
N THR A 446 10.61 -7.77 -12.44
CA THR A 446 10.73 -8.85 -11.46
C THR A 446 11.78 -8.53 -10.40
N GLU A 447 12.92 -7.95 -10.79
CA GLU A 447 13.93 -7.50 -9.82
C GLU A 447 13.38 -6.36 -8.97
N ALA A 448 12.73 -5.38 -9.58
CA ALA A 448 12.08 -4.28 -8.88
C ALA A 448 11.04 -4.79 -7.86
N ASN A 449 10.23 -5.79 -8.23
CA ASN A 449 9.25 -6.41 -7.32
C ASN A 449 9.92 -7.12 -6.13
N LEU A 450 11.01 -7.86 -6.35
CA LEU A 450 11.78 -8.51 -5.28
C LEU A 450 12.42 -7.49 -4.33
N ILE A 451 12.93 -6.38 -4.87
CA ILE A 451 13.45 -5.27 -4.06
C ILE A 451 12.32 -4.67 -3.22
N LEU A 452 11.18 -4.34 -3.83
CA LEU A 452 10.03 -3.78 -3.12
C LEU A 452 9.39 -4.74 -2.09
N ASN A 453 9.59 -6.06 -2.23
CA ASN A 453 9.24 -7.01 -1.17
C ASN A 453 10.04 -6.73 0.11
N THR A 454 11.33 -6.38 0.00
CA THR A 454 12.18 -5.94 1.13
C THR A 454 11.62 -4.65 1.74
N PHE A 455 11.18 -3.69 0.92
CA PHE A 455 10.54 -2.46 1.41
C PHE A 455 9.29 -2.77 2.23
N ALA A 456 8.40 -3.63 1.72
CA ALA A 456 7.16 -3.97 2.40
C ALA A 456 7.44 -4.71 3.71
N PHE A 457 8.41 -5.61 3.68
CA PHE A 457 8.85 -6.31 4.87
C PHE A 457 9.41 -5.36 5.94
N LEU A 458 10.26 -4.39 5.58
CA LEU A 458 10.79 -3.41 6.55
C LEU A 458 9.72 -2.44 7.06
N LYS A 459 8.76 -2.06 6.20
CA LYS A 459 7.57 -1.28 6.59
C LYS A 459 6.76 -2.02 7.66
N GLU A 460 6.49 -3.32 7.47
CA GLU A 460 5.66 -4.09 8.40
C GLU A 460 6.40 -4.50 9.68
N SER A 461 7.64 -4.98 9.56
CA SER A 461 8.38 -5.58 10.68
C SER A 461 9.10 -4.57 11.57
N ARG A 462 9.41 -3.39 11.03
CA ARG A 462 10.20 -2.35 11.73
C ARG A 462 9.57 -0.96 11.67
N ASN A 463 8.43 -0.79 11.01
CA ASN A 463 7.80 0.52 10.79
C ASN A 463 8.76 1.53 10.12
N ILE A 464 9.66 1.02 9.28
CA ILE A 464 10.59 1.85 8.49
C ILE A 464 9.84 2.25 7.22
N LEU A 465 9.42 3.51 7.16
CA LEU A 465 8.84 4.09 5.96
C LEU A 465 9.97 4.62 5.08
N ILE A 466 10.18 3.97 3.95
CA ILE A 466 11.13 4.42 2.93
C ILE A 466 10.36 5.29 1.95
N HIS A 467 10.76 6.55 1.83
CA HIS A 467 10.21 7.45 0.84
C HIS A 467 10.82 7.09 -0.52
N LEU A 468 9.97 6.75 -1.47
CA LEU A 468 10.39 6.47 -2.84
C LEU A 468 10.30 7.77 -3.65
N PRO A 469 11.39 8.21 -4.30
CA PRO A 469 11.38 9.34 -5.22
C PRO A 469 10.62 8.91 -6.48
N MET A 470 9.29 8.91 -6.43
CA MET A 470 8.48 8.27 -7.47
C MET A 470 8.70 8.88 -8.86
N ARG A 471 9.12 10.14 -8.92
CA ARG A 471 9.35 10.86 -10.18
C ARG A 471 10.67 10.45 -10.86
N SER A 472 11.64 9.87 -10.13
CA SER A 472 12.88 9.33 -10.72
C SER A 472 12.74 7.89 -11.23
N ILE A 473 11.62 7.22 -10.93
CA ILE A 473 11.40 5.83 -11.32
C ILE A 473 11.18 5.76 -12.83
N LYS A 474 11.99 4.94 -13.50
CA LYS A 474 11.85 4.68 -14.94
C LYS A 474 10.40 4.29 -15.27
N PRO A 475 9.73 4.92 -16.26
CA PRO A 475 8.34 4.61 -16.61
C PRO A 475 8.07 3.13 -16.90
N GLN A 476 9.09 2.40 -17.39
CA GLN A 476 9.04 0.95 -17.63
C GLN A 476 8.95 0.09 -16.36
N LEU A 477 9.25 0.64 -15.18
CA LEU A 477 9.02 -0.02 -13.88
C LEU A 477 7.62 0.32 -13.35
N LEU A 478 7.05 1.44 -13.80
CA LEU A 478 5.70 1.91 -13.46
C LEU A 478 4.61 1.32 -14.36
N ILE A 479 4.81 0.11 -14.92
CA ILE A 479 3.84 -0.53 -15.81
C ILE A 479 2.52 -0.77 -15.04
N MET A 480 1.60 0.19 -15.21
CA MET A 480 0.18 0.27 -14.80
C MET A 480 -0.14 -0.18 -13.37
N ASN A 481 -1.05 0.55 -12.71
CA ASN A 481 -1.49 0.32 -11.32
C ASN A 481 -1.96 -1.14 -11.01
N ASP A 482 -2.18 -1.97 -12.03
CA ASP A 482 -2.60 -3.38 -11.91
C ASP A 482 -1.45 -4.41 -11.86
N GLY A 483 -0.20 -4.02 -12.15
CA GLY A 483 0.99 -4.88 -12.10
C GLY A 483 1.55 -5.10 -10.69
N LEU A 484 2.41 -6.12 -10.50
CA LEU A 484 2.98 -6.45 -9.18
C LEU A 484 3.73 -5.28 -8.54
N VAL A 485 4.55 -4.58 -9.33
CA VAL A 485 5.30 -3.38 -8.91
C VAL A 485 4.35 -2.25 -8.52
N GLY A 486 3.33 -1.95 -9.34
CA GLY A 486 2.33 -0.91 -9.07
C GLY A 486 1.56 -1.15 -7.77
N ARG A 487 1.06 -2.37 -7.55
CA ARG A 487 0.36 -2.76 -6.30
C ARG A 487 1.25 -2.59 -5.08
N ARG A 488 2.52 -2.99 -5.19
CA ARG A 488 3.49 -2.92 -4.10
C ARG A 488 3.85 -1.47 -3.77
N LEU A 489 4.05 -0.64 -4.79
CA LEU A 489 4.24 0.81 -4.62
C LEU A 489 3.04 1.44 -3.93
N GLN A 490 1.82 1.17 -4.41
CA GLN A 490 0.59 1.66 -3.80
C GLN A 490 0.50 1.33 -2.30
N TYR A 491 0.86 0.11 -1.91
CA TYR A 491 0.91 -0.28 -0.50
C TYR A 491 1.98 0.50 0.29
N LEU A 492 3.17 0.71 -0.26
CA LEU A 492 4.29 1.36 0.47
C LEU A 492 4.04 2.83 0.76
N ILE A 493 3.38 3.51 -0.17
CA ILE A 493 3.11 4.95 -0.15
C ILE A 493 1.85 5.28 0.66
N GLU A 494 0.93 4.32 0.78
CA GLU A 494 -0.27 4.46 1.59
C GLU A 494 0.17 4.70 3.04
N GLY A 495 -0.32 5.78 3.65
CA GLY A 495 0.17 6.20 4.97
C GLY A 495 1.22 7.33 4.94
N GLN A 496 1.71 7.77 3.79
CA GLN A 496 2.75 8.82 3.71
C GLN A 496 2.21 10.24 3.48
N ARG A 497 1.05 10.40 2.84
CA ARG A 497 0.49 11.72 2.47
C ARG A 497 -0.41 12.33 3.57
N PRO A 498 -0.63 13.64 3.63
CA PRO A 498 -1.62 14.22 4.53
C PRO A 498 -3.04 13.73 4.20
N ARG A 499 -3.83 13.36 5.23
CA ARG A 499 -5.24 12.99 5.07
C ARG A 499 -6.08 14.25 5.00
N LEU A 500 -6.94 14.42 3.99
CA LEU A 500 -7.66 15.68 3.77
C LEU A 500 -9.15 15.45 3.49
N LEU A 501 -10.01 16.17 4.20
CA LEU A 501 -11.46 16.21 4.01
C LEU A 501 -11.92 17.65 3.83
N ILE A 502 -12.77 17.90 2.84
CA ILE A 502 -13.27 19.23 2.48
C ILE A 502 -14.75 19.35 2.86
N LEU A 503 -15.11 20.45 3.53
CA LEU A 503 -16.49 20.93 3.66
C LEU A 503 -16.65 22.18 2.78
N THR A 504 -17.46 22.11 1.73
CA THR A 504 -17.57 23.20 0.74
C THR A 504 -19.01 23.60 0.50
N ASP A 505 -19.26 24.90 0.40
CA ASP A 505 -20.54 25.47 0.02
C ASP A 505 -20.64 25.82 -1.47
N ILE A 506 -19.91 25.04 -2.28
CA ILE A 506 -19.90 25.12 -3.74
C ILE A 506 -21.27 25.42 -4.33
N GLY A 507 -21.29 26.35 -5.29
CA GLY A 507 -22.51 26.84 -5.93
C GLY A 507 -23.02 28.18 -5.41
N GLY A 508 -22.45 28.70 -4.31
CA GLY A 508 -22.65 30.08 -3.85
C GLY A 508 -21.83 31.07 -4.68
N ASP A 509 -20.52 31.09 -4.45
CA ASP A 509 -19.55 31.87 -5.22
C ASP A 509 -18.77 30.95 -6.20
N PRO A 510 -18.31 31.45 -7.35
CA PRO A 510 -17.48 30.67 -8.26
C PRO A 510 -16.14 30.18 -7.68
N ASP A 511 -15.66 30.71 -6.54
CA ASP A 511 -14.35 30.36 -6.01
C ASP A 511 -14.22 28.95 -5.44
N ASP A 512 -15.25 28.36 -4.83
CA ASP A 512 -15.19 26.93 -4.45
C ASP A 512 -14.89 26.02 -5.64
N THR A 513 -15.48 26.33 -6.81
CA THR A 513 -15.21 25.60 -8.05
C THR A 513 -13.75 25.81 -8.50
N GLN A 514 -13.22 27.04 -8.38
CA GLN A 514 -11.81 27.34 -8.67
C GLN A 514 -10.88 26.56 -7.73
N SER A 515 -11.14 26.62 -6.42
CA SER A 515 -10.40 25.93 -5.35
C SER A 515 -10.43 24.40 -5.54
N MET A 516 -11.59 23.84 -5.93
CA MET A 516 -11.76 22.41 -6.20
C MET A 516 -10.98 21.96 -7.43
N ILE A 517 -10.97 22.74 -8.52
CA ILE A 517 -10.17 22.40 -9.72
C ILE A 517 -8.68 22.35 -9.37
N ARG A 518 -8.16 23.34 -8.61
CA ARG A 518 -6.78 23.31 -8.15
C ARG A 518 -6.52 22.09 -7.25
N LEU A 519 -7.40 21.80 -6.29
CA LEU A 519 -7.27 20.64 -5.41
C LEU A 519 -7.22 19.33 -6.21
N LEU A 520 -8.07 19.16 -7.22
CA LEU A 520 -8.06 17.97 -8.08
C LEU A 520 -6.74 17.83 -8.86
N ALA A 521 -6.16 18.93 -9.34
CA ALA A 521 -4.83 18.94 -9.96
C ALA A 521 -3.68 18.65 -8.96
N HIS A 522 -3.92 18.82 -7.65
CA HIS A 522 -2.99 18.50 -6.56
C HIS A 522 -3.38 17.21 -5.80
N SER A 523 -4.38 16.46 -6.26
CA SER A 523 -4.93 15.35 -5.48
C SER A 523 -3.96 14.19 -5.27
N SER A 524 -2.88 14.13 -6.05
CA SER A 524 -1.75 13.23 -5.81
C SER A 524 -0.96 13.53 -4.53
N GLU A 525 -1.09 14.72 -3.94
CA GLU A 525 -0.38 15.12 -2.72
C GLU A 525 -1.15 14.77 -1.44
N PHE A 526 -2.40 14.29 -1.55
CA PHE A 526 -3.26 14.00 -0.41
C PHE A 526 -3.87 12.60 -0.47
N ASP A 527 -4.07 12.00 0.71
CA ASP A 527 -5.08 10.95 0.85
C ASP A 527 -6.43 11.65 1.07
N LEU A 528 -7.19 11.87 -0.01
CA LEU A 528 -8.52 12.48 0.09
C LEU A 528 -9.49 11.54 0.81
N GLU A 529 -10.13 12.06 1.86
CA GLU A 529 -11.03 11.31 2.75
C GLU A 529 -12.48 11.70 2.57
N GLY A 530 -12.79 12.83 1.95
CA GLY A 530 -14.16 13.26 1.70
C GLY A 530 -14.26 14.61 1.01
N LEU A 531 -15.24 14.74 0.12
CA LEU A 531 -15.63 15.98 -0.56
C LEU A 531 -17.10 16.24 -0.22
N ILE A 532 -17.35 16.97 0.86
CA ILE A 532 -18.67 17.14 1.44
C ILE A 532 -19.25 18.47 0.99
N ALA A 533 -20.36 18.42 0.26
CA ALA A 533 -21.11 19.62 -0.08
C ALA A 533 -21.97 20.03 1.13
N SER A 534 -21.57 21.09 1.83
CA SER A 534 -22.40 21.76 2.84
C SER A 534 -23.46 22.65 2.17
N ALA A 535 -24.31 23.29 2.98
CA ALA A 535 -25.27 24.29 2.51
C ALA A 535 -24.61 25.31 1.58
N SER A 536 -25.15 25.53 0.39
CA SER A 536 -24.50 26.29 -0.67
C SER A 536 -24.63 27.81 -0.47
N GLY A 537 -23.51 28.53 -0.63
CA GLY A 537 -23.38 29.98 -0.46
C GLY A 537 -23.63 30.53 0.94
N THR A 538 -23.12 31.72 1.21
CA THR A 538 -23.25 32.40 2.51
C THR A 538 -24.71 32.72 2.86
N PRO A 539 -25.05 32.96 4.16
CA PRO A 539 -26.42 33.28 4.56
C PRO A 539 -27.06 34.41 3.73
N GLY A 540 -28.12 34.08 2.99
CA GLY A 540 -28.87 35.02 2.14
C GLY A 540 -28.37 35.15 0.69
N GLU A 541 -27.32 34.44 0.30
CA GLU A 541 -26.78 34.44 -1.06
C GLU A 541 -27.66 33.64 -2.04
N LEU A 542 -28.12 32.46 -1.60
CA LEU A 542 -29.10 31.65 -2.32
C LEU A 542 -30.50 31.80 -1.72
N LYS A 543 -31.52 31.65 -2.57
CA LYS A 543 -32.94 31.71 -2.17
C LYS A 543 -33.44 30.42 -1.53
N GLU A 544 -32.77 29.30 -1.79
CA GLU A 544 -33.17 27.96 -1.35
C GLU A 544 -32.02 27.31 -0.60
N ALA A 545 -32.33 26.65 0.53
CA ALA A 545 -31.40 25.86 1.31
C ALA A 545 -31.09 24.55 0.55
N VAL A 546 -29.89 24.44 -0.01
CA VAL A 546 -29.49 23.32 -0.88
C VAL A 546 -28.03 22.95 -0.67
N THR A 547 -27.68 21.68 -0.93
CA THR A 547 -26.29 21.24 -1.11
C THR A 547 -26.05 20.90 -2.58
N ARG A 548 -24.88 21.22 -3.14
CA ARG A 548 -24.59 21.07 -4.59
C ARG A 548 -23.56 19.99 -4.91
N THR A 549 -23.84 18.75 -4.49
CA THR A 549 -22.97 17.59 -4.82
C THR A 549 -22.84 17.35 -6.33
N ASP A 550 -23.81 17.80 -7.13
CA ASP A 550 -23.81 17.72 -8.60
C ASP A 550 -22.62 18.46 -9.21
N LEU A 551 -22.23 19.61 -8.65
CA LEU A 551 -21.09 20.39 -9.12
C LEU A 551 -19.77 19.66 -8.83
N ILE A 552 -19.62 19.07 -7.65
CA ILE A 552 -18.43 18.27 -7.31
C ILE A 552 -18.34 17.04 -8.24
N ARG A 553 -19.48 16.40 -8.54
CA ARG A 553 -19.53 15.27 -9.49
C ARG A 553 -19.14 15.69 -10.91
N GLU A 554 -19.57 16.86 -11.37
CA GLU A 554 -19.16 17.40 -12.68
C GLU A 554 -17.64 17.55 -12.77
N LEU A 555 -17.02 18.14 -11.74
CA LEU A 555 -15.57 18.30 -11.66
C LEU A 555 -14.83 16.96 -11.59
N ALA A 556 -15.29 16.02 -10.76
CA ALA A 556 -14.72 14.67 -10.68
C ALA A 556 -14.82 13.91 -12.01
N ASN A 557 -15.92 14.09 -12.75
CA ASN A 557 -16.07 13.49 -14.08
C ASN A 557 -15.16 14.16 -15.12
N ALA A 558 -14.90 15.47 -15.02
CA ALA A 558 -13.94 16.15 -15.87
C ALA A 558 -12.50 15.71 -15.57
N TYR A 559 -12.16 15.55 -14.29
CA TYR A 559 -10.91 14.96 -13.83
C TYR A 559 -10.71 13.55 -14.39
N GLY A 560 -11.73 12.69 -14.37
CA GLY A 560 -11.65 11.33 -14.91
C GLY A 560 -11.33 11.25 -16.41
N LYS A 561 -11.47 12.35 -17.16
CA LYS A 561 -11.04 12.41 -18.57
C LYS A 561 -9.54 12.66 -18.74
N VAL A 562 -8.85 13.11 -17.69
CA VAL A 562 -7.42 13.43 -17.68
C VAL A 562 -6.62 12.61 -16.65
N GLU A 563 -7.27 11.83 -15.79
CA GLU A 563 -6.62 11.03 -14.74
C GLU A 563 -5.50 10.11 -15.27
N GLY A 564 -5.71 9.51 -16.45
CA GLY A 564 -4.71 8.63 -17.07
C GLY A 564 -3.48 9.39 -17.57
N GLN A 565 -3.64 10.69 -17.89
CA GLN A 565 -2.52 11.56 -18.22
C GLN A 565 -1.81 12.02 -16.93
N LEU A 566 -2.58 12.52 -15.95
CA LEU A 566 -2.06 12.92 -14.63
C LEU A 566 -1.26 11.80 -13.95
N SER A 567 -1.74 10.56 -14.02
CA SER A 567 -1.09 9.38 -13.43
C SER A 567 0.28 9.06 -14.05
N ARG A 568 0.60 9.60 -15.24
CA ARG A 568 1.93 9.46 -15.85
C ARG A 568 2.96 10.40 -15.21
N HIS A 569 2.51 11.52 -14.65
CA HIS A 569 3.36 12.49 -13.95
C HIS A 569 3.54 12.12 -12.49
N ASN A 570 2.46 11.61 -11.87
CA ASN A 570 2.50 11.16 -10.49
C ASN A 570 1.51 9.99 -10.31
N PRO A 571 1.96 8.78 -9.97
CA PRO A 571 1.07 7.62 -9.86
C PRO A 571 0.07 7.72 -8.70
N TYR A 572 0.20 8.74 -7.83
CA TYR A 572 -0.63 8.90 -6.64
C TYR A 572 -1.96 9.61 -6.88
N PHE A 573 -2.23 10.04 -8.11
CA PHE A 573 -3.52 10.60 -8.47
C PHE A 573 -4.64 9.58 -8.23
N PRO A 574 -5.68 9.91 -7.44
CA PRO A 574 -6.77 8.99 -7.15
C PRO A 574 -7.60 8.70 -8.41
N GLU A 575 -8.13 7.49 -8.53
CA GLU A 575 -9.09 7.18 -9.57
C GLU A 575 -10.38 7.99 -9.41
N ALA A 576 -10.98 8.42 -10.52
CA ALA A 576 -12.20 9.21 -10.53
C ALA A 576 -13.36 8.48 -9.86
N HIS A 577 -13.45 7.16 -10.00
CA HIS A 577 -14.46 6.37 -9.28
C HIS A 577 -14.28 6.46 -7.76
N THR A 578 -13.04 6.48 -7.27
CA THR A 578 -12.74 6.71 -5.86
C THR A 578 -13.21 8.10 -5.43
N LEU A 579 -12.89 9.15 -6.19
CA LEU A 579 -13.36 10.51 -5.90
C LEU A 579 -14.89 10.60 -5.86
N LEU A 580 -15.59 9.98 -6.82
CA LEU A 580 -17.05 9.97 -6.87
C LEU A 580 -17.69 9.31 -5.64
N ASN A 581 -17.03 8.31 -5.05
CA ASN A 581 -17.44 7.63 -3.83
C ASN A 581 -17.18 8.47 -2.56
N LEU A 582 -16.22 9.40 -2.60
CA LEU A 582 -15.90 10.32 -1.51
C LEU A 582 -16.85 11.53 -1.44
N ILE A 583 -17.68 11.76 -2.45
CA ILE A 583 -18.65 12.86 -2.46
C ILE A 583 -19.80 12.53 -1.52
N LYS A 584 -20.09 13.47 -0.60
CA LYS A 584 -21.16 13.36 0.41
C LYS A 584 -22.02 14.61 0.43
N SER A 585 -23.30 14.46 0.76
CA SER A 585 -24.20 15.58 1.02
C SER A 585 -24.21 15.90 2.52
N GLY A 586 -23.91 17.16 2.86
CA GLY A 586 -24.00 17.69 4.21
C GLY A 586 -25.40 18.21 4.54
N ASN A 587 -25.49 19.11 5.51
CA ASN A 587 -26.76 19.76 5.86
C ASN A 587 -27.05 20.91 4.88
N PRO A 588 -28.21 20.95 4.20
CA PRO A 588 -28.60 22.10 3.37
C PRO A 588 -28.95 23.34 4.20
N GLN A 589 -29.19 23.18 5.51
CA GLN A 589 -29.48 24.26 6.44
C GLN A 589 -28.26 24.54 7.33
N ARG A 590 -27.97 25.82 7.58
CA ARG A 590 -26.80 26.32 8.32
C ARG A 590 -27.21 26.82 9.70
N GLY A 591 -26.36 26.62 10.70
CA GLY A 591 -26.54 27.24 12.01
C GLY A 591 -26.66 26.22 13.14
N TRP A 592 -26.59 26.73 14.38
CA TRP A 592 -26.50 25.90 15.57
C TRP A 592 -27.80 25.13 15.87
N GLU A 593 -28.94 25.67 15.42
CA GLU A 593 -30.26 25.06 15.51
C GLU A 593 -30.39 23.76 14.70
N HIS A 594 -29.47 23.52 13.76
CA HIS A 594 -29.41 22.31 12.94
C HIS A 594 -28.37 21.31 13.45
N ILE A 595 -28.00 21.42 14.73
CA ILE A 595 -27.12 20.47 15.42
C ILE A 595 -27.91 19.83 16.55
N GLY A 596 -27.87 18.50 16.64
CA GLY A 596 -28.53 17.76 17.70
C GLY A 596 -29.14 16.44 17.25
N GLU A 597 -30.03 15.91 18.08
CA GLU A 597 -30.78 14.69 17.78
C GLU A 597 -31.63 14.88 16.51
N GLY A 598 -31.54 13.92 15.59
CA GLY A 598 -32.27 13.96 14.31
C GLY A 598 -31.65 14.82 13.22
N ASN A 599 -30.49 15.45 13.45
CA ASN A 599 -29.79 16.27 12.46
C ASN A 599 -28.58 15.57 11.82
N ASP A 600 -28.43 14.25 11.98
CA ASP A 600 -27.36 13.49 11.31
C ASP A 600 -27.51 13.59 9.79
N THR A 601 -26.39 13.77 9.10
CA THR A 601 -26.27 13.91 7.64
C THR A 601 -25.30 12.88 7.09
N GLU A 602 -25.34 12.63 5.77
CA GLU A 602 -24.33 11.78 5.15
C GLU A 602 -22.91 12.35 5.40
N GLY A 603 -22.76 13.67 5.34
CA GLY A 603 -21.51 14.38 5.64
C GLY A 603 -21.01 14.19 7.07
N SER A 604 -21.84 14.45 8.08
CA SER A 604 -21.43 14.33 9.50
C SER A 604 -21.08 12.90 9.89
N GLU A 605 -21.84 11.90 9.42
CA GLU A 605 -21.48 10.48 9.60
C GLU A 605 -20.15 10.14 8.93
N TRP A 606 -19.90 10.71 7.75
CA TRP A 606 -18.68 10.46 7.01
C TRP A 606 -17.45 11.06 7.70
N ILE A 607 -17.56 12.24 8.31
CA ILE A 607 -16.49 12.82 9.14
C ILE A 607 -16.14 11.87 10.28
N ILE A 608 -17.14 11.31 10.96
CA ILE A 608 -16.93 10.36 12.05
C ILE A 608 -16.20 9.12 11.54
N LYS A 609 -16.69 8.54 10.45
CA LYS A 609 -16.09 7.36 9.82
C LYS A 609 -14.65 7.60 9.39
N ALA A 610 -14.36 8.76 8.79
CA ALA A 610 -13.02 9.13 8.37
C ALA A 610 -12.09 9.27 9.59
N ALA A 611 -12.49 9.97 10.64
CA ALA A 611 -11.66 10.15 11.84
C ALA A 611 -11.42 8.84 12.61
N ASP A 612 -12.37 7.90 12.55
CA ASP A 612 -12.26 6.59 13.18
C ASP A 612 -11.43 5.57 12.42
N ARG A 613 -11.05 5.87 11.17
CA ARG A 613 -10.11 5.05 10.41
C ARG A 613 -8.88 4.79 11.28
N GLN A 614 -8.44 3.53 11.31
CA GLN A 614 -7.27 3.09 12.09
C GLN A 614 -5.99 3.53 11.39
N ASP A 615 -5.81 4.84 11.33
CA ASP A 615 -4.70 5.57 10.78
C ASP A 615 -4.19 6.52 11.86
N ASN A 616 -2.89 6.47 12.13
CA ASN A 616 -2.27 7.28 13.17
C ASN A 616 -2.04 8.74 12.74
N ARG A 617 -2.20 9.05 11.45
CA ARG A 617 -2.15 10.43 10.96
C ARG A 617 -3.44 11.17 11.33
N PRO A 618 -3.36 12.47 11.65
CA PRO A 618 -4.54 13.29 11.87
C PRO A 618 -5.41 13.36 10.61
N LEU A 619 -6.72 13.54 10.81
CA LEU A 619 -7.65 13.94 9.76
C LEU A 619 -7.66 15.46 9.66
N ASN A 620 -7.17 16.00 8.55
CA ASN A 620 -7.19 17.43 8.28
C ASN A 620 -8.52 17.80 7.61
N ILE A 621 -9.24 18.75 8.20
CA ILE A 621 -10.55 19.21 7.74
C ILE A 621 -10.42 20.67 7.32
N ALA A 622 -10.59 20.93 6.03
CA ALA A 622 -10.68 22.28 5.49
C ALA A 622 -12.14 22.66 5.29
N ILE A 623 -12.55 23.75 5.93
CA ILE A 623 -13.91 24.29 5.86
C ILE A 623 -13.87 25.52 4.96
N TRP A 624 -14.42 25.37 3.76
CA TRP A 624 -14.54 26.42 2.76
C TRP A 624 -15.82 27.21 3.02
N GLY A 625 -16.91 26.49 3.30
CA GLY A 625 -18.22 27.06 3.62
C GLY A 625 -18.56 27.05 5.11
N GLY A 626 -19.54 26.22 5.49
CA GLY A 626 -20.12 26.20 6.82
C GLY A 626 -19.60 25.07 7.74
N GLN A 627 -19.58 25.31 9.06
CA GLN A 627 -19.11 24.35 10.06
C GLN A 627 -20.20 23.37 10.54
N THR A 628 -21.44 23.50 10.06
CA THR A 628 -22.60 22.75 10.57
C THR A 628 -22.37 21.23 10.63
N ASP A 629 -21.86 20.60 9.57
CA ASP A 629 -21.63 19.15 9.55
C ASP A 629 -20.51 18.68 10.50
N LEU A 630 -19.44 19.48 10.67
CA LEU A 630 -18.40 19.21 11.67
C LEU A 630 -18.98 19.26 13.08
N ALA A 631 -19.79 20.28 13.37
CA ALA A 631 -20.38 20.48 14.68
C ALA A 631 -21.40 19.37 15.00
N GLN A 632 -22.16 18.88 14.02
CA GLN A 632 -23.02 17.69 14.16
C GLN A 632 -22.20 16.43 14.46
N ALA A 633 -21.10 16.20 13.74
CA ALA A 633 -20.23 15.05 14.00
C ALA A 633 -19.67 15.09 15.44
N LEU A 634 -19.17 16.24 15.88
CA LEU A 634 -18.68 16.45 17.25
C LEU A 634 -19.79 16.22 18.29
N TRP A 635 -20.98 16.75 18.04
CA TRP A 635 -22.14 16.57 18.91
C TRP A 635 -22.48 15.08 19.06
N LYS A 636 -22.58 14.33 17.96
CA LYS A 636 -22.93 12.90 18.00
C LYS A 636 -21.89 12.09 18.75
N VAL A 637 -20.60 12.26 18.45
CA VAL A 637 -19.52 11.51 19.12
C VAL A 637 -19.52 11.79 20.62
N LYS A 638 -19.68 13.06 21.02
CA LYS A 638 -19.74 13.45 22.44
C LYS A 638 -20.92 12.82 23.17
N ASN A 639 -22.08 12.69 22.52
CA ASN A 639 -23.29 12.16 23.15
C ASN A 639 -23.42 10.62 23.08
N THR A 640 -22.67 9.95 22.20
CA THR A 640 -22.79 8.50 21.97
C THR A 640 -21.58 7.68 22.43
N ARG A 641 -20.44 8.32 22.75
CA ARG A 641 -19.21 7.64 23.19
C ARG A 641 -18.80 8.04 24.59
N SER A 642 -17.94 7.23 25.19
CA SER A 642 -17.30 7.62 26.46
C SER A 642 -16.38 8.84 26.28
N ASP A 643 -16.15 9.59 27.36
CA ASP A 643 -15.26 10.76 27.36
C ASP A 643 -13.85 10.44 26.83
N VAL A 644 -13.33 9.24 27.10
CA VAL A 644 -12.02 8.78 26.61
C VAL A 644 -12.04 8.64 25.08
N GLN A 645 -13.09 8.01 24.54
CA GLN A 645 -13.25 7.84 23.10
C GLN A 645 -13.50 9.18 22.40
N TYR A 646 -14.27 10.09 23.00
CA TYR A 646 -14.48 11.43 22.47
C TYR A 646 -13.18 12.26 22.43
N ARG A 647 -12.39 12.25 23.51
CA ARG A 647 -11.08 12.93 23.51
C ARG A 647 -10.12 12.33 22.48
N ALA A 648 -10.11 11.01 22.33
CA ALA A 648 -9.31 10.34 21.30
C ALA A 648 -9.75 10.75 19.89
N PHE A 649 -11.06 10.90 19.67
CA PHE A 649 -11.62 11.41 18.41
C PHE A 649 -11.17 12.84 18.12
N VAL A 650 -11.37 13.77 19.08
CA VAL A 650 -10.98 15.18 18.96
C VAL A 650 -9.48 15.35 18.72
N ALA A 651 -8.64 14.57 19.41
CA ALA A 651 -7.18 14.64 19.27
C ALA A 651 -6.67 14.34 17.85
N LYS A 652 -7.44 13.59 17.06
CA LYS A 652 -7.12 13.25 15.67
C LYS A 652 -7.49 14.36 14.67
N LEU A 653 -8.31 15.33 15.05
CA LEU A 653 -8.80 16.34 14.11
C LEU A 653 -7.86 17.55 14.02
N ARG A 654 -7.65 18.06 12.82
CA ARG A 654 -6.98 19.33 12.54
C ARG A 654 -7.90 20.17 11.67
N ILE A 655 -8.43 21.27 12.19
CA ILE A 655 -9.43 22.08 11.48
C ILE A 655 -8.81 23.38 10.97
N TYR A 656 -9.10 23.71 9.72
CA TYR A 656 -8.83 25.01 9.13
C TYR A 656 -10.15 25.59 8.61
N ASP A 657 -10.64 26.66 9.24
CA ASP A 657 -11.92 27.30 8.96
C ASP A 657 -11.75 28.66 8.29
N ILE A 658 -12.35 28.82 7.10
CA ILE A 658 -12.37 30.06 6.34
C ILE A 658 -13.54 30.93 6.81
N ALA A 659 -13.20 32.05 7.47
CA ALA A 659 -14.10 33.15 7.80
C ALA A 659 -15.27 32.87 8.77
N ASP A 660 -15.45 31.64 9.27
CA ASP A 660 -16.58 31.25 10.13
C ASP A 660 -17.92 31.63 9.50
N GLN A 661 -18.24 31.01 8.37
CA GLN A 661 -19.33 31.46 7.51
C GLN A 661 -20.73 31.15 8.04
N ASP A 662 -20.88 30.15 8.92
CA ASP A 662 -22.17 29.88 9.61
C ASP A 662 -22.32 30.72 10.88
N GLY A 663 -21.25 31.37 11.38
CA GLY A 663 -21.28 32.17 12.60
C GLY A 663 -21.49 31.34 13.86
N ILE A 664 -21.03 30.08 13.86
CA ILE A 664 -21.21 29.12 14.97
C ILE A 664 -19.89 28.72 15.64
N PHE A 665 -18.77 29.34 15.26
CA PHE A 665 -17.46 29.06 15.85
C PHE A 665 -17.47 29.17 17.38
N ASP A 666 -18.05 30.24 17.94
CA ASP A 666 -18.05 30.47 19.39
C ASP A 666 -18.81 29.34 20.13
N GLN A 667 -19.92 28.85 19.54
CA GLN A 667 -20.67 27.72 20.07
C GLN A 667 -19.87 26.41 19.97
N ILE A 668 -19.15 26.18 18.87
CA ILE A 668 -18.26 25.02 18.73
C ILE A 668 -17.19 25.05 19.83
N GLN A 669 -16.51 26.18 20.01
CA GLN A 669 -15.46 26.33 21.02
C GLN A 669 -15.99 26.11 22.43
N ALA A 670 -17.16 26.67 22.76
CA ALA A 670 -17.78 26.53 24.07
C ALA A 670 -18.22 25.09 24.38
N ASN A 671 -18.68 24.34 23.38
CA ASN A 671 -19.24 22.99 23.58
C ASN A 671 -18.22 21.87 23.36
N PHE A 672 -17.16 22.10 22.58
CA PHE A 672 -16.19 21.10 22.16
C PHE A 672 -14.73 21.59 22.38
N PRO A 673 -14.32 21.80 23.64
CA PRO A 673 -12.99 22.32 23.94
C PRO A 673 -11.88 21.32 23.57
N GLY A 674 -10.68 21.85 23.27
CA GLY A 674 -9.48 21.04 23.00
C GLY A 674 -9.27 20.66 21.54
N LEU A 675 -10.07 21.23 20.61
CA LEU A 675 -9.83 21.09 19.17
C LEU A 675 -8.57 21.86 18.77
N TRP A 676 -7.72 21.22 17.96
CA TRP A 676 -6.71 21.94 17.20
C TRP A 676 -7.41 22.64 16.04
N TYR A 677 -7.39 23.98 16.04
CA TYR A 677 -8.27 24.76 15.19
C TYR A 677 -7.57 26.05 14.73
N ILE A 678 -7.53 26.26 13.41
CA ILE A 678 -7.19 27.54 12.77
C ILE A 678 -8.49 28.21 12.36
N LEU A 679 -8.77 29.37 12.94
CA LEU A 679 -9.85 30.24 12.46
C LEU A 679 -9.24 31.37 11.62
N ASN A 680 -9.26 31.19 10.30
CA ASN A 680 -8.76 32.16 9.34
C ASN A 680 -9.79 33.26 9.09
N LYS A 681 -9.77 34.26 9.97
CA LYS A 681 -10.75 35.34 10.03
C LYS A 681 -10.07 36.58 10.59
N ALA A 682 -10.27 37.72 9.93
CA ALA A 682 -9.81 39.00 10.44
C ALA A 682 -10.36 39.24 11.86
N SER A 683 -9.52 39.75 12.74
CA SER A 683 -9.88 40.00 14.14
C SER A 683 -11.10 40.92 14.25
N THR A 684 -11.92 40.72 15.29
CA THR A 684 -13.10 41.54 15.56
C THR A 684 -12.76 43.03 15.56
N GLY A 685 -13.52 43.82 14.80
CA GLY A 685 -13.31 45.26 14.65
C GLY A 685 -12.28 45.67 13.59
N GLN A 686 -11.56 44.71 12.99
CA GLN A 686 -10.72 44.94 11.80
C GLN A 686 -11.54 44.77 10.52
N ASP A 687 -11.05 45.35 9.43
CA ASP A 687 -11.62 45.12 8.10
C ASP A 687 -11.52 43.64 7.72
N LYS A 688 -12.67 42.99 7.45
CA LYS A 688 -12.73 41.58 7.02
C LYS A 688 -11.90 41.27 5.77
N ARG A 689 -11.55 42.30 5.00
CA ARG A 689 -10.69 42.20 3.81
C ARG A 689 -9.21 41.99 4.15
N ASN A 690 -8.83 42.13 5.41
CA ASN A 690 -7.47 41.89 5.89
C ASN A 690 -7.21 40.43 6.28
N ALA A 691 -8.20 39.53 6.17
CA ALA A 691 -8.01 38.12 6.54
C ALA A 691 -6.89 37.44 5.72
N VAL A 692 -6.17 36.51 6.34
CA VAL A 692 -5.02 35.79 5.76
C VAL A 692 -5.34 35.18 4.41
N PHE A 693 -6.47 34.46 4.30
CA PHE A 693 -6.84 33.73 3.08
C PHE A 693 -6.97 34.63 1.84
N ARG A 694 -7.29 35.92 2.03
CA ARG A 694 -7.42 36.87 0.92
C ARG A 694 -6.08 37.22 0.27
N GLY A 695 -4.95 36.87 0.89
CA GLY A 695 -3.64 36.90 0.27
C GLY A 695 -3.53 35.97 -0.95
N MET A 696 -4.47 35.04 -1.15
CA MET A 696 -4.54 34.26 -2.38
C MET A 696 -4.65 35.15 -3.63
N TYR A 697 -5.43 36.24 -3.56
CA TYR A 697 -5.73 37.10 -4.70
C TYR A 697 -5.56 38.61 -4.47
N LEU A 698 -5.14 39.05 -3.28
CA LEU A 698 -4.87 40.46 -2.96
C LEU A 698 -3.47 40.69 -2.38
N GLY A 699 -2.86 41.81 -2.73
CA GLY A 699 -1.48 42.18 -2.39
C GLY A 699 -0.44 41.42 -3.23
N GLY A 700 0.83 41.83 -3.15
CA GLY A 700 1.91 41.17 -3.89
C GLY A 700 1.77 41.28 -5.41
N GLN A 701 2.09 40.19 -6.11
CA GLN A 701 2.03 40.08 -7.57
C GLN A 701 0.62 39.74 -8.05
N GLU A 702 -0.31 40.69 -8.02
CA GLU A 702 -1.73 40.49 -8.37
C GLU A 702 -1.94 40.12 -9.84
N GLN A 703 -1.02 40.45 -10.75
CA GLN A 703 -1.12 40.09 -12.17
C GLN A 703 -1.18 38.57 -12.42
N LEU A 704 -0.65 37.76 -11.49
CA LEU A 704 -0.70 36.30 -11.54
C LEU A 704 -2.11 35.73 -11.28
N THR A 705 -3.07 36.60 -10.95
CA THR A 705 -4.47 36.24 -10.68
C THR A 705 -5.41 36.82 -11.74
N SER A 706 -4.84 37.38 -12.81
CA SER A 706 -5.56 37.97 -13.93
C SER A 706 -6.17 36.92 -14.86
N LEU A 707 -7.19 37.32 -15.61
CA LEU A 707 -7.79 36.43 -16.61
C LEU A 707 -6.78 36.04 -17.71
N ASP A 708 -5.86 36.93 -18.09
CA ASP A 708 -4.83 36.62 -19.09
C ASP A 708 -3.87 35.54 -18.57
N TRP A 709 -3.48 35.61 -17.29
CA TRP A 709 -2.68 34.57 -16.65
C TRP A 709 -3.44 33.24 -16.59
N LEU A 710 -4.71 33.26 -16.15
CA LEU A 710 -5.55 32.05 -16.08
C LEU A 710 -5.72 31.41 -17.46
N LYS A 711 -5.98 32.21 -18.50
CA LYS A 711 -6.09 31.71 -19.87
C LYS A 711 -4.83 31.01 -20.32
N ALA A 712 -3.68 31.66 -20.12
CA ALA A 712 -2.39 31.13 -20.55
C ALA A 712 -1.96 29.86 -19.81
N ASN A 713 -2.33 29.68 -18.53
CA ASN A 713 -1.74 28.66 -17.67
C ASN A 713 -2.72 27.64 -17.07
N VAL A 714 -4.03 27.87 -17.18
CA VAL A 714 -5.05 27.05 -16.50
C VAL A 714 -6.19 26.68 -17.43
N ILE A 715 -6.61 27.56 -18.33
CA ILE A 715 -7.86 27.39 -19.08
C ILE A 715 -7.59 26.95 -20.52
N ASP A 716 -6.89 27.78 -21.31
CA ASP A 716 -6.80 27.58 -22.74
C ASP A 716 -5.78 26.47 -23.05
N GLY A 717 -6.25 25.35 -23.58
CA GLY A 717 -5.38 24.22 -23.93
C GLY A 717 -5.03 23.25 -22.80
N HIS A 718 -5.58 23.43 -21.59
CA HIS A 718 -5.24 22.63 -20.39
C HIS A 718 -6.32 21.60 -20.00
N GLY A 719 -7.08 21.14 -21.00
CA GLY A 719 -8.01 20.01 -20.85
C GLY A 719 -9.36 20.34 -20.18
N PRO A 720 -10.20 19.31 -19.93
CA PRO A 720 -11.56 19.46 -19.41
C PRO A 720 -11.67 20.11 -18.03
N LEU A 721 -10.67 19.95 -17.16
CA LEU A 721 -10.64 20.63 -15.86
C LEU A 721 -10.44 22.13 -16.03
N GLY A 722 -9.48 22.53 -16.87
CA GLY A 722 -9.24 23.94 -17.19
C GLY A 722 -10.45 24.62 -17.82
N ALA A 723 -11.14 23.92 -18.72
CA ALA A 723 -12.34 24.42 -19.38
C ALA A 723 -13.52 24.72 -18.41
N LEU A 724 -13.54 24.07 -17.23
CA LEU A 724 -14.56 24.30 -16.19
C LEU A 724 -14.15 25.39 -15.20
N TYR A 725 -12.93 25.94 -15.28
CA TYR A 725 -12.47 26.97 -14.36
C TYR A 725 -13.24 28.29 -14.55
N PRO A 726 -13.97 28.77 -13.53
CA PRO A 726 -14.75 30.01 -13.66
C PRO A 726 -13.87 31.24 -13.92
N GLN A 727 -14.27 32.06 -14.89
CA GLN A 727 -13.47 33.21 -15.35
C GLN A 727 -13.81 34.53 -14.65
N LYS A 728 -14.83 34.55 -13.79
CA LYS A 728 -15.32 35.78 -13.15
C LYS A 728 -15.77 35.51 -11.72
N THR A 729 -15.41 36.41 -10.82
CA THR A 729 -15.80 36.43 -9.40
C THR A 729 -16.33 37.82 -9.01
N TRP A 730 -17.04 37.92 -7.87
CA TRP A 730 -17.89 39.07 -7.55
C TRP A 730 -17.47 39.86 -6.30
N THR A 731 -16.33 39.52 -5.69
CA THR A 731 -15.87 40.13 -4.43
C THR A 731 -15.02 41.38 -4.67
N ALA A 732 -15.35 42.51 -4.01
CA ALA A 732 -14.56 43.74 -4.05
C ALA A 732 -13.78 43.99 -2.73
N PRO A 733 -12.50 44.44 -2.79
CA PRO A 733 -11.69 44.59 -3.99
C PRO A 733 -11.22 43.22 -4.51
N ASN A 734 -11.28 43.04 -5.83
CA ASN A 734 -10.54 42.04 -6.59
C ASN A 734 -10.13 42.76 -7.88
N PRO A 735 -8.87 43.22 -8.01
CA PRO A 735 -8.44 44.09 -9.10
C PRO A 735 -8.73 43.55 -10.50
N TYR A 736 -8.68 42.22 -10.66
CA TYR A 736 -8.92 41.56 -11.94
C TYR A 736 -10.31 40.90 -12.04
N GLY A 737 -10.98 40.67 -10.90
CA GLY A 737 -12.29 40.04 -10.87
C GLY A 737 -12.35 38.64 -11.50
N ALA A 738 -11.19 37.98 -11.65
CA ALA A 738 -11.04 36.70 -12.34
C ALA A 738 -10.81 35.56 -11.33
N MET A 739 -9.59 35.36 -10.86
CA MET A 739 -9.29 34.40 -9.77
C MET A 739 -9.65 34.99 -8.41
N LYS A 740 -10.25 34.17 -7.53
CA LYS A 740 -10.44 34.45 -6.10
C LYS A 740 -9.83 33.32 -5.28
N GLU A 741 -10.28 32.08 -5.50
CA GLU A 741 -9.79 30.87 -4.78
C GLU A 741 -9.65 31.10 -3.26
N GLY A 742 -10.65 31.72 -2.62
CA GLY A 742 -10.55 32.13 -1.22
C GLY A 742 -10.26 30.99 -0.26
N ASP A 743 -10.65 29.78 -0.64
CA ASP A 743 -10.57 28.58 0.19
C ASP A 743 -9.29 27.78 -0.03
N THR A 744 -8.60 27.98 -1.16
CA THR A 744 -7.36 27.28 -1.49
C THR A 744 -6.30 27.30 -0.37
N PRO A 745 -6.07 28.42 0.35
CA PRO A 745 -5.13 28.45 1.46
C PRO A 745 -5.40 27.41 2.56
N SER A 746 -6.66 27.00 2.76
CA SER A 746 -7.04 26.04 3.80
C SER A 746 -6.46 24.64 3.60
N TRP A 747 -6.23 24.24 2.34
CA TRP A 747 -5.62 22.95 2.03
C TRP A 747 -4.16 23.08 1.58
N LEU A 748 -3.74 24.23 1.02
CA LEU A 748 -2.30 24.51 0.84
C LEU A 748 -1.54 24.49 2.17
N TYR A 749 -2.22 24.81 3.28
CA TYR A 749 -1.67 24.67 4.63
C TYR A 749 -1.22 23.23 4.95
N PHE A 750 -1.97 22.23 4.47
CA PHE A 750 -1.67 20.83 4.73
C PHE A 750 -0.75 20.20 3.69
N LEU A 751 -0.32 20.96 2.66
CA LEU A 751 0.58 20.48 1.63
C LEU A 751 2.01 20.30 2.20
N ASP A 752 2.59 19.11 2.04
CA ASP A 752 3.96 18.84 2.49
C ASP A 752 4.99 19.24 1.41
N ASN A 753 5.10 20.54 1.14
CA ASN A 753 6.15 21.10 0.28
C ASN A 753 7.33 21.68 1.07
N GLY A 754 7.29 21.60 2.41
CA GLY A 754 8.29 22.10 3.34
C GLY A 754 8.20 23.59 3.65
N SER A 755 7.30 24.35 3.00
CA SER A 755 7.04 25.74 3.36
C SER A 755 6.37 25.83 4.73
N GLN A 756 5.44 24.91 5.00
CA GLN A 756 4.63 24.84 6.23
C GLN A 756 5.03 23.63 7.08
N ILE A 757 5.05 23.82 8.39
CA ILE A 757 5.06 22.71 9.36
C ILE A 757 3.68 22.66 10.00
N THR A 758 2.91 21.60 9.71
CA THR A 758 1.49 21.51 10.07
C THR A 758 1.25 21.52 11.58
N GLU A 759 2.18 21.04 12.39
CA GLU A 759 2.04 21.11 13.86
C GLU A 759 2.32 22.51 14.43
N HIS A 760 2.84 23.41 13.61
CA HIS A 760 3.27 24.77 13.99
C HIS A 760 2.69 25.83 13.04
N PRO A 761 1.38 26.16 13.14
CA PRO A 761 0.76 27.25 12.37
C PRO A 761 1.50 28.60 12.45
N GLU A 762 2.24 28.83 13.52
CA GLU A 762 3.05 30.02 13.76
C GLU A 762 4.29 30.14 12.89
N TYR A 763 4.72 29.06 12.23
CA TYR A 763 5.89 29.10 11.35
C TYR A 763 5.58 29.65 9.96
N GLY A 764 4.32 29.64 9.55
CA GLY A 764 3.86 30.15 8.26
C GLY A 764 4.29 29.30 7.07
N GLY A 765 3.59 29.47 5.95
CA GLY A 765 3.80 28.74 4.70
C GLY A 765 2.74 29.13 3.68
N TRP A 766 2.53 28.31 2.65
CA TRP A 766 1.60 28.63 1.55
C TRP A 766 0.15 28.85 2.01
N GLY A 767 -0.27 28.18 3.09
CA GLY A 767 -1.59 28.37 3.70
C GLY A 767 -1.70 29.57 4.65
N GLY A 768 -0.64 30.38 4.79
CA GLY A 768 -0.58 31.52 5.68
C GLY A 768 0.11 31.24 7.02
N ARG A 769 0.17 32.25 7.89
CA ARG A 769 0.78 32.18 9.22
C ARG A 769 -0.19 32.63 10.28
N PHE A 770 -0.15 31.96 11.43
CA PHE A 770 -1.11 32.17 12.50
C PHE A 770 -0.44 32.34 13.87
N GLN A 771 -1.00 33.18 14.73
CA GLN A 771 -0.57 33.30 16.10
C GLN A 771 -1.45 32.45 17.01
N VAL A 772 -0.85 31.82 18.01
CA VAL A 772 -1.58 31.04 19.02
C VAL A 772 -2.11 31.96 20.12
N GLU A 773 -3.40 31.85 20.44
CA GLU A 773 -4.02 32.49 21.60
C GLU A 773 -3.79 31.66 22.87
N GLU A 774 -4.01 32.26 24.06
CA GLU A 774 -3.96 31.53 25.34
C GLU A 774 -4.90 30.31 25.39
N SER A 775 -5.98 30.35 24.60
CA SER A 775 -6.95 29.25 24.45
C SER A 775 -6.40 28.04 23.68
N GLY A 776 -5.25 28.17 23.01
CA GLY A 776 -4.70 27.19 22.07
C GLY A 776 -5.27 27.30 20.64
N LEU A 777 -6.17 28.25 20.39
CA LEU A 777 -6.70 28.58 19.06
C LEU A 777 -5.66 29.34 18.23
N TYR A 778 -5.65 29.10 16.92
CA TYR A 778 -4.81 29.85 15.99
C TYR A 778 -5.61 30.91 15.22
N ARG A 779 -5.08 32.14 15.18
CA ARG A 779 -5.65 33.32 14.49
C ARG A 779 -4.68 33.91 13.50
N ASP A 780 -5.19 34.67 12.54
CA ASP A 780 -4.42 35.42 11.56
C ASP A 780 -3.23 36.18 12.19
N ALA A 781 -2.01 35.87 11.74
CA ALA A 781 -0.82 36.67 12.03
C ALA A 781 -0.52 37.63 10.86
N GLN A 782 0.49 38.49 11.01
CA GLN A 782 0.88 39.46 9.98
C GLN A 782 2.35 39.36 9.63
N ASP A 783 2.65 39.33 8.34
CA ASP A 783 4.02 39.40 7.85
C ASP A 783 4.34 40.79 7.34
N GLN A 784 5.62 41.15 7.39
CA GLN A 784 6.12 42.38 6.79
C GLN A 784 6.97 42.03 5.58
N ILE A 785 6.54 42.47 4.41
CA ILE A 785 7.29 42.32 3.16
C ILE A 785 7.52 43.69 2.58
N ASP A 786 8.79 44.00 2.36
CA ASP A 786 9.26 45.36 2.08
C ASP A 786 8.73 46.35 3.13
N THR A 787 7.85 47.26 2.71
CA THR A 787 7.24 48.29 3.56
C THR A 787 5.78 47.98 3.94
N VAL A 788 5.26 46.80 3.56
CA VAL A 788 3.86 46.41 3.76
C VAL A 788 3.75 45.35 4.84
N THR A 789 3.16 45.72 5.98
CA THR A 789 2.73 44.77 7.01
C THR A 789 1.28 44.38 6.78
N SER A 790 1.00 43.10 6.55
CA SER A 790 -0.36 42.61 6.30
C SER A 790 -0.51 41.14 6.63
N ALA A 791 -1.67 40.74 7.15
CA ALA A 791 -2.03 39.33 7.26
C ALA A 791 -2.06 38.61 5.91
N ARG A 792 -2.44 39.31 4.84
CA ARG A 792 -2.39 38.79 3.46
C ARG A 792 -0.96 38.47 2.99
N ALA A 793 0.05 39.16 3.53
CA ALA A 793 1.46 38.94 3.18
C ALA A 793 1.96 37.57 3.60
N THR A 794 1.32 36.96 4.59
CA THR A 794 1.62 35.58 5.00
C THR A 794 1.34 34.55 3.89
N VAL A 795 0.46 34.87 2.93
CA VAL A 795 0.11 34.02 1.77
C VAL A 795 0.73 34.55 0.48
N TRP A 796 0.52 35.83 0.12
CA TRP A 796 0.91 36.31 -1.22
C TRP A 796 2.41 36.27 -1.49
N ARG A 797 3.24 36.21 -0.45
CA ARG A 797 4.69 36.03 -0.56
C ARG A 797 5.10 34.77 -1.31
N TRP A 798 4.26 33.74 -1.22
CA TRP A 798 4.45 32.45 -1.86
C TRP A 798 3.75 32.34 -3.22
N ARG A 799 3.01 33.37 -3.64
CA ARG A 799 2.15 33.32 -4.83
C ARG A 799 2.88 32.93 -6.09
N PRO A 800 4.07 33.46 -6.42
CA PRO A 800 4.78 33.03 -7.62
C PRO A 800 4.94 31.51 -7.69
N ASP A 801 5.33 30.89 -6.57
CA ASP A 801 5.64 29.47 -6.52
C ASP A 801 4.37 28.60 -6.61
N PHE A 802 3.31 28.92 -5.84
CA PHE A 802 2.07 28.15 -5.93
C PHE A 802 1.27 28.40 -7.22
N GLN A 803 1.50 29.52 -7.91
CA GLN A 803 0.93 29.76 -9.25
C GLN A 803 1.69 28.99 -10.33
N ASN A 804 3.02 28.93 -10.24
CA ASN A 804 3.82 28.07 -11.11
C ASN A 804 3.46 26.60 -10.93
N GLU A 805 3.26 26.15 -9.69
CA GLU A 805 2.86 24.77 -9.43
C GLU A 805 1.47 24.45 -10.00
N LEU A 806 0.48 25.36 -9.88
CA LEU A 806 -0.79 25.18 -10.57
C LEU A 806 -0.60 25.09 -12.09
N ALA A 807 0.17 26.00 -12.68
CA ALA A 807 0.40 26.02 -14.13
C ALA A 807 1.02 24.70 -14.63
N ALA A 808 2.07 24.21 -13.96
CA ALA A 808 2.70 22.92 -14.29
C ALA A 808 1.72 21.75 -14.15
N ARG A 809 0.90 21.72 -13.08
CA ARG A 809 -0.08 20.64 -12.88
C ARG A 809 -1.25 20.69 -13.87
N MET A 810 -1.60 21.87 -14.37
CA MET A 810 -2.56 22.00 -15.46
C MET A 810 -1.95 21.54 -16.78
N ASP A 811 -0.65 21.73 -17.00
CA ASP A 811 0.08 21.14 -18.12
C ASP A 811 0.06 19.60 -18.07
N TRP A 812 0.19 18.99 -16.89
CA TRP A 812 0.08 17.54 -16.70
C TRP A 812 -1.27 16.95 -17.14
N CYS A 813 -2.32 17.78 -17.28
CA CYS A 813 -3.61 17.32 -17.78
C CYS A 813 -3.57 16.98 -19.29
N VAL A 814 -2.56 17.47 -20.02
CA VAL A 814 -2.53 17.40 -21.50
C VAL A 814 -1.18 17.05 -22.11
N LYS A 815 -0.06 17.33 -21.43
CA LYS A 815 1.32 17.08 -21.90
C LYS A 815 1.85 15.77 -21.34
N GLY A 816 2.78 15.10 -22.04
CA GLY A 816 3.53 13.95 -21.49
C GLY A 816 4.54 14.35 -20.42
N PHE A 817 5.08 13.37 -19.68
CA PHE A 817 6.09 13.60 -18.62
C PHE A 817 7.22 14.52 -19.09
N ASN A 818 7.93 14.15 -20.17
CA ASN A 818 9.06 14.93 -20.69
C ASN A 818 8.69 16.29 -21.34
N GLU A 819 7.41 16.65 -21.36
CA GLU A 819 6.90 17.89 -21.96
C GLU A 819 6.40 18.89 -20.91
N ALA A 820 6.37 18.51 -19.63
CA ALA A 820 5.96 19.34 -18.51
C ALA A 820 6.97 19.25 -17.37
N ASN A 821 7.08 20.31 -16.58
CA ASN A 821 8.02 20.37 -15.45
C ASN A 821 7.44 19.68 -14.19
N HIS A 822 8.31 19.22 -13.29
CA HIS A 822 7.95 18.63 -12.00
C HIS A 822 8.81 19.19 -10.86
N PRO A 823 8.25 19.32 -9.64
CA PRO A 823 9.01 19.90 -8.52
C PRO A 823 10.25 19.08 -8.16
N PRO A 824 11.34 19.74 -7.71
CA PRO A 824 12.48 19.06 -7.10
C PRO A 824 12.08 18.20 -5.89
N GLU A 825 12.81 17.10 -5.67
CA GLU A 825 12.55 16.13 -4.61
C GLU A 825 13.68 16.09 -3.58
N LEU A 826 13.31 16.25 -2.31
CA LEU A 826 14.24 16.17 -1.18
C LEU A 826 14.49 14.72 -0.77
N VAL A 827 15.75 14.33 -0.60
CA VAL A 827 16.16 13.05 -0.03
C VAL A 827 16.29 13.22 1.49
N LEU A 828 15.32 12.67 2.23
CA LEU A 828 15.27 12.75 3.69
C LEU A 828 15.87 11.47 4.35
N PRO A 829 16.68 11.58 5.42
CA PRO A 829 17.24 10.42 6.15
C PRO A 829 16.16 9.64 6.96
N ILE A 830 16.40 8.37 7.38
CA ILE A 830 15.36 7.57 8.11
C ILE A 830 14.75 8.35 9.25
N GLY A 831 13.41 8.30 9.32
CA GLY A 831 12.67 8.87 10.43
C GLY A 831 12.60 10.39 10.38
N GLY A 832 13.28 11.02 9.42
CA GLY A 832 13.06 12.39 8.99
C GLY A 832 11.69 12.50 8.33
N LYS A 833 10.63 12.53 9.14
CA LYS A 833 9.26 12.74 8.67
C LYS A 833 9.00 14.16 8.17
N ARG A 834 10.00 15.04 8.22
CA ARG A 834 9.76 16.48 8.21
C ARG A 834 10.80 17.18 7.36
N LYS A 835 10.36 18.06 6.46
CA LYS A 835 11.19 18.97 5.66
C LYS A 835 11.74 20.12 6.52
N PHE A 836 12.19 19.80 7.74
CA PHE A 836 12.87 20.73 8.62
C PHE A 836 13.82 20.04 9.60
N SER A 837 14.76 20.84 10.13
CA SER A 837 15.65 20.46 11.22
C SER A 837 15.46 21.39 12.43
N LEU A 838 15.48 20.82 13.63
CA LEU A 838 15.56 21.58 14.88
C LEU A 838 17.01 21.57 15.38
N LEU A 839 17.61 22.74 15.54
CA LEU A 839 19.00 22.93 15.96
C LEU A 839 19.06 23.65 17.30
N GLN A 840 19.94 23.18 18.18
CA GLN A 840 20.20 23.78 19.49
C GLN A 840 21.58 24.41 19.46
N VAL A 841 21.66 25.73 19.61
CA VAL A 841 22.90 26.48 19.32
C VAL A 841 23.17 27.51 20.42
N LYS A 842 24.46 27.76 20.71
CA LYS A 842 24.86 28.79 21.69
C LYS A 842 24.88 30.19 21.07
N PRO A 843 24.55 31.25 21.83
CA PRO A 843 24.71 32.61 21.38
C PRO A 843 26.16 32.89 20.95
N GLY A 844 26.36 33.51 19.78
CA GLY A 844 27.69 33.80 19.23
C GLY A 844 28.36 32.64 18.50
N ALA A 845 27.72 31.47 18.36
CA ALA A 845 28.28 30.34 17.62
C ALA A 845 28.24 30.58 16.11
N SER A 846 29.27 30.09 15.41
CA SER A 846 29.28 29.99 13.95
C SER A 846 28.57 28.70 13.52
N LEU A 847 27.66 28.82 12.56
CA LEU A 847 26.93 27.69 11.99
C LEU A 847 27.24 27.56 10.49
N GLN A 848 27.46 26.32 10.07
CA GLN A 848 27.42 25.90 8.68
C GLN A 848 26.19 25.02 8.51
N LEU A 849 25.26 25.45 7.68
CA LEU A 849 24.08 24.69 7.29
C LEU A 849 24.28 24.18 5.86
N ASN A 850 23.92 22.93 5.62
CA ASN A 850 24.01 22.33 4.29
C ASN A 850 22.59 22.11 3.77
N ALA A 851 22.39 22.32 2.48
CA ALA A 851 21.17 21.89 1.82
C ALA A 851 21.05 20.36 1.97
N PRO A 852 19.85 19.83 2.30
CA PRO A 852 19.59 18.40 2.16
C PRO A 852 19.90 17.96 0.72
N GLU A 853 20.21 16.67 0.55
CA GLU A 853 20.28 16.11 -0.79
C GLU A 853 18.94 16.32 -1.50
N CYS A 854 19.01 16.80 -2.74
CA CYS A 854 17.86 17.15 -3.55
C CYS A 854 18.15 16.77 -4.99
N THR A 855 17.17 16.17 -5.66
CA THR A 855 17.24 15.74 -7.05
C THR A 855 16.13 16.39 -7.85
N ASP A 856 16.42 16.68 -9.11
CA ASP A 856 15.41 17.13 -10.06
C ASP A 856 14.99 15.94 -10.94
N PRO A 857 13.69 15.61 -11.03
CA PRO A 857 13.22 14.48 -11.82
C PRO A 857 13.31 14.71 -13.33
N ASP A 858 13.31 15.97 -13.77
CA ASP A 858 13.43 16.36 -15.18
C ASP A 858 14.91 16.52 -15.60
N GLY A 859 15.82 16.50 -14.62
CA GLY A 859 17.26 16.65 -14.81
C GLY A 859 17.71 18.11 -14.85
N ASP A 860 16.86 19.04 -14.41
CA ASP A 860 17.13 20.47 -14.40
C ASP A 860 18.16 20.86 -13.34
N GLU A 861 18.84 21.99 -13.58
CA GLU A 861 19.77 22.56 -12.61
C GLU A 861 19.01 23.17 -11.42
N LEU A 862 19.47 22.86 -10.20
CA LEU A 862 18.85 23.34 -8.98
C LEU A 862 19.51 24.61 -8.45
N HIS A 863 18.70 25.64 -8.20
CA HIS A 863 19.08 26.88 -7.55
C HIS A 863 18.68 26.87 -6.08
N TYR A 864 19.60 27.33 -5.23
CA TYR A 864 19.44 27.33 -3.77
C TYR A 864 19.36 28.77 -3.30
N HIS A 865 18.26 29.14 -2.65
CA HIS A 865 18.04 30.45 -2.08
C HIS A 865 17.72 30.33 -0.59
N TRP A 866 18.64 30.83 0.24
CA TRP A 866 18.42 30.93 1.67
C TRP A 866 17.75 32.25 2.01
N PHE A 867 16.85 32.26 2.99
CA PHE A 867 16.35 33.49 3.60
C PHE A 867 15.93 33.32 5.06
N PHE A 868 15.98 34.43 5.80
CA PHE A 868 15.56 34.54 7.20
C PHE A 868 14.10 34.93 7.25
N TYR A 869 13.28 34.04 7.80
CA TYR A 869 11.85 34.29 7.99
C TYR A 869 11.61 34.86 9.39
N SER A 870 11.89 36.14 9.55
CA SER A 870 11.88 36.82 10.84
C SER A 870 10.58 36.68 11.62
N GLU A 871 9.45 36.75 10.93
CA GLU A 871 8.12 36.78 11.53
C GLU A 871 7.67 35.41 12.07
N ALA A 872 8.35 34.33 11.68
CA ALA A 872 8.13 32.99 12.20
C ALA A 872 8.88 32.72 13.52
N GLY A 873 9.93 33.50 13.80
CA GLY A 873 10.69 33.43 15.05
C GLY A 873 10.31 34.54 16.03
N ASP A 874 11.05 34.63 17.13
CA ASP A 874 10.91 35.69 18.15
C ASP A 874 12.18 36.55 18.28
N TYR A 875 13.13 36.38 17.35
CA TYR A 875 14.32 37.22 17.21
C TYR A 875 14.05 38.39 16.26
N GLU A 876 14.05 39.62 16.81
CA GLU A 876 13.73 40.85 16.07
C GLU A 876 14.96 41.52 15.40
N GLY A 877 16.16 40.96 15.61
CA GLY A 877 17.38 41.48 14.99
C GLY A 877 17.58 40.99 13.56
N THR A 878 18.69 41.39 12.93
CA THR A 878 19.07 40.94 11.58
C THR A 878 20.12 39.84 11.63
N LEU A 879 20.15 39.00 10.59
CA LEU A 879 21.25 38.08 10.31
C LEU A 879 22.13 38.64 9.17
N PRO A 880 23.46 38.43 9.18
CA PRO A 880 24.33 38.87 8.09
C PRO A 880 24.02 38.13 6.77
N ASP A 881 23.89 38.92 5.69
CA ASP A 881 23.63 38.58 4.29
C ASP A 881 22.70 37.38 4.03
N ILE A 882 21.40 37.69 4.03
CA ILE A 882 20.30 36.74 4.17
C ILE A 882 20.00 36.00 2.87
N SER A 883 20.33 36.58 1.71
CA SER A 883 20.05 36.03 0.38
C SER A 883 21.29 35.35 -0.23
N ALA A 884 21.84 34.38 0.50
CA ALA A 884 22.97 33.59 0.00
C ALA A 884 22.50 32.58 -1.07
N THR A 885 23.33 32.37 -2.07
CA THR A 885 23.13 31.32 -3.09
C THR A 885 24.10 30.17 -2.86
N GLY A 886 23.63 28.94 -3.11
CA GLY A 886 24.44 27.72 -3.05
C GLY A 886 24.01 26.73 -1.97
N LYS A 887 24.65 25.55 -2.00
CA LYS A 887 24.31 24.41 -1.13
C LYS A 887 24.72 24.60 0.33
N GLU A 888 25.62 25.52 0.63
CA GLU A 888 26.11 25.76 1.99
C GLU A 888 25.78 27.20 2.42
N PHE A 889 25.31 27.35 3.66
CA PHE A 889 25.04 28.64 4.26
C PHE A 889 25.84 28.79 5.55
N PHE A 890 26.63 29.87 5.64
CA PHE A 890 27.43 30.20 6.80
C PHE A 890 26.85 31.43 7.49
N THR A 891 26.55 31.31 8.78
CA THR A 891 26.08 32.45 9.58
C THR A 891 26.63 32.40 11.00
N ASN A 892 26.71 33.57 11.64
CA ASN A 892 27.03 33.67 13.06
C ASN A 892 25.74 33.98 13.82
N ILE A 893 25.40 33.15 14.79
CA ILE A 893 24.24 33.39 15.65
C ILE A 893 24.51 34.62 16.52
N PRO A 894 23.67 35.67 16.46
CA PRO A 894 23.85 36.87 17.26
C PRO A 894 23.84 36.55 18.76
N LYS A 895 24.68 37.23 19.54
CA LYS A 895 24.77 36.99 21.00
C LYS A 895 23.50 37.40 21.74
N ASP A 896 22.80 38.39 21.21
CA ASP A 896 21.51 38.91 21.67
C ASP A 896 20.32 38.04 21.22
N ALA A 897 20.54 37.03 20.38
CA ALA A 897 19.56 35.99 20.12
C ALA A 897 19.41 34.99 21.27
N ALA A 898 20.12 35.15 22.39
CA ALA A 898 20.00 34.25 23.55
C ALA A 898 18.55 34.12 24.04
N GLY A 899 18.06 32.88 24.14
CA GLY A 899 16.69 32.54 24.51
C GLY A 899 15.66 32.76 23.39
N ARG A 900 16.11 32.99 22.14
CA ARG A 900 15.26 33.24 20.97
C ARG A 900 15.31 32.09 19.97
N LYS A 901 14.31 32.06 19.09
CA LYS A 901 14.14 31.18 17.94
C LYS A 901 14.36 31.94 16.65
N ILE A 902 15.19 31.35 15.79
CA ILE A 902 15.51 31.86 14.46
C ILE A 902 15.02 30.84 13.43
N HIS A 903 14.32 31.31 12.40
CA HIS A 903 13.84 30.48 11.29
C HIS A 903 14.55 30.84 10.00
N LEU A 904 15.35 29.91 9.49
CA LEU A 904 15.95 29.99 8.17
C LEU A 904 15.21 29.05 7.22
N ILE A 905 14.89 29.51 6.02
CA ILE A 905 14.30 28.70 4.96
C ILE A 905 15.31 28.60 3.83
N LEU A 906 15.48 27.38 3.32
CA LEU A 906 16.08 27.11 2.04
C LEU A 906 14.95 26.84 1.03
N GLN A 907 14.86 27.66 0.00
CA GLN A 907 14.10 27.39 -1.22
C GLN A 907 15.03 26.76 -2.24
N ILE A 908 14.63 25.63 -2.82
CA ILE A 908 15.33 24.95 -3.90
C ILE A 908 14.41 24.98 -5.12
N THR A 909 14.85 25.61 -6.19
CA THR A 909 14.06 25.86 -7.41
C THR A 909 14.76 25.27 -8.62
N ASP A 910 14.03 24.58 -9.48
CA ASP A 910 14.54 24.09 -10.76
C ASP A 910 14.67 25.21 -11.82
N GLN A 911 15.15 24.84 -13.01
CA GLN A 911 15.18 25.71 -14.20
C GLN A 911 14.12 25.33 -15.24
N GLY A 912 13.14 24.51 -14.84
CA GLY A 912 12.06 24.09 -15.71
C GLY A 912 11.08 25.22 -16.00
N THR A 913 10.09 24.95 -16.85
CA THR A 913 9.09 25.96 -17.26
C THR A 913 7.68 25.44 -17.01
N PRO A 914 6.90 26.07 -16.10
CA PRO A 914 7.33 27.13 -15.18
C PRO A 914 8.30 26.59 -14.11
N PRO A 915 9.15 27.42 -13.47
CA PRO A 915 10.09 26.94 -12.47
C PRO A 915 9.36 26.53 -11.19
N LEU A 916 9.69 25.36 -10.64
CA LEU A 916 9.04 24.80 -9.46
C LEU A 916 9.99 24.74 -8.27
N SER A 917 9.42 24.88 -7.07
CA SER A 917 10.18 25.02 -5.83
C SER A 917 9.78 24.00 -4.77
N VAL A 918 10.76 23.52 -4.02
CA VAL A 918 10.58 22.82 -2.74
C VAL A 918 11.32 23.58 -1.65
N TYR A 919 10.89 23.43 -0.39
CA TYR A 919 11.50 24.15 0.73
C TYR A 919 12.01 23.20 1.81
N TYR A 920 13.02 23.67 2.54
CA TYR A 920 13.50 23.05 3.76
C TYR A 920 13.70 24.11 4.85
N ARG A 921 13.24 23.85 6.07
CA ARG A 921 13.31 24.82 7.17
C ARG A 921 14.33 24.42 8.23
N TYR A 922 15.11 25.38 8.72
CA TYR A 922 15.94 25.23 9.91
C TYR A 922 15.36 26.08 11.03
N VAL A 923 14.94 25.41 12.11
CA VAL A 923 14.49 26.05 13.35
C VAL A 923 15.64 26.02 14.34
N ILE A 924 16.19 27.19 14.65
CA ILE A 924 17.38 27.33 15.50
C ILE A 924 16.94 27.89 16.84
N GLU A 925 17.02 27.07 17.89
CA GLU A 925 16.81 27.49 19.28
C GLU A 925 18.16 27.90 19.89
N VAL A 926 18.25 29.16 20.29
CA VAL A 926 19.49 29.73 20.79
C VAL A 926 19.51 29.67 22.32
N ASN A 927 20.17 28.66 22.88
CA ASN A 927 20.19 28.36 24.30
C ASN A 927 21.57 28.63 24.94
N ASN A 928 21.56 29.15 26.17
CA ASN A 928 22.77 29.52 26.92
C ASN A 928 23.65 28.32 27.32
#